data_AF-A0A7S0Q0B1-F1
#
_entry.id   AF-A0A7S0Q0B1-F1
#
_cell.length_a   1.000
_cell.length_b   1.000
_cell.length_c   1.000
_cell.angle_alpha   90.00
_cell.angle_beta   90.00
_cell.angle_gamma   90.00
#
_symmetry.space_group_name_H-M   'P 1'
#
loop_
_entity.id
_entity.type
_entity.pdbx_description
1 polymer ?
#
loop_
_entity_poly.entity_id
_entity_poly.type
_entity_poly.pdbx_seq_one_letter_code
_entity_poly.pdbx_strand_id
1 'polypeptide(L)'
;MSTATAMLAIMLPATSAVTINDMHNSYGTIFKTGNRNAASHLWASWILDQAADLQPFEIENLFGGFCPISGSTVSPGDANRWEYTLPMLSGEQVTGIVHHCCSPCVCDTQDFLKVDTKTITTAAGNAQYTFLVYGDPCFNAAKLQEPYASPFGRGMETLSSSAPEIQCSPAGKLIGAHRSDREAIIVGMLARSTAKRAQSSAEAGMQAFCSERSAQGFNSGMGVIFRKAALIHPLLALAQPPTIPSCMHEKGLVHPSRIAEMEEAIRTRPVTLLAMPHMRCTDAAVARLEGAGVCFHTISWTEHDDPLWKYLQCLHPHEIVGTMQMHSYVYIDGKFAGNGFKLLPGAMSEGELSKRLVDAKADQTCERDCSGIAGLTATDLGNLRRMKGEPLALLGWQGCPCTGIARRRFEGAGACFVENVWPEDNAPLYKYLQCVHGSHHHSFVFFGGQFVGDGFVLQEHSMTDFDSRLEAVHAVRMCQREGDKSLVGGPLQSCTQSSDGTTTGWTRSGSCVWDPMDSGFHQVCVTISNDFLQSSATHDGNDLSSVVSSGGHWCICAWAWASAVQRDSKTFQGISLECNRTNAQLRQVYQMHIDQGKDLRSPSGVYYKAQAALDALNKVCPEQSPAVRPAAAVKAGAQAGMTDKA
;
A
#
# COMPACT_ATOMS: atom_id res chain seq x y z
N MET A 1 -23.53 -82.04 -21.87
CA MET A 1 -23.91 -81.54 -23.21
C MET A 1 -24.46 -80.12 -23.00
N SER A 2 -23.57 -79.15 -22.82
CA SER A 2 -23.09 -78.18 -23.82
C SER A 2 -24.18 -77.21 -24.28
N THR A 3 -24.26 -76.05 -23.60
CA THR A 3 -24.99 -74.85 -24.01
C THR A 3 -24.01 -73.95 -24.78
N ALA A 4 -24.22 -73.77 -26.08
CA ALA A 4 -23.46 -72.84 -26.90
C ALA A 4 -24.26 -71.54 -27.09
N THR A 5 -23.78 -70.45 -26.48
CA THR A 5 -24.26 -69.09 -26.74
C THR A 5 -23.35 -68.48 -27.80
N ALA A 6 -23.91 -68.16 -28.97
CA ALA A 6 -23.19 -67.47 -30.03
C ALA A 6 -22.94 -66.01 -29.65
N MET A 7 -21.67 -65.61 -29.54
CA MET A 7 -21.26 -64.20 -29.50
C MET A 7 -21.30 -63.63 -30.92
N LEU A 8 -22.17 -62.64 -31.12
CA LEU A 8 -22.18 -61.80 -32.30
C LEU A 8 -21.05 -60.77 -32.16
N ALA A 9 -19.95 -60.98 -32.88
CA ALA A 9 -18.86 -60.00 -32.97
C ALA A 9 -19.33 -58.82 -33.85
N ILE A 10 -19.59 -57.68 -33.22
CA ILE A 10 -19.79 -56.40 -33.90
C ILE A 10 -18.42 -55.97 -34.44
N MET A 11 -18.22 -56.08 -35.77
CA MET A 11 -17.10 -55.42 -36.43
C MET A 11 -17.39 -53.93 -36.51
N LEU A 12 -16.76 -53.16 -35.61
CA LEU A 12 -16.68 -51.70 -35.71
C LEU A 12 -15.81 -51.34 -36.93
N PRO A 13 -16.17 -50.32 -37.72
CA PRO A 13 -15.34 -49.89 -38.85
C PRO A 13 -14.03 -49.32 -38.31
N ALA A 14 -12.91 -49.77 -38.88
CA ALA A 14 -11.59 -49.21 -38.59
C ALA A 14 -11.54 -47.78 -39.15
N THR A 15 -11.86 -46.79 -38.31
CA THR A 15 -11.50 -45.40 -38.56
C THR A 15 -9.97 -45.33 -38.64
N SER A 16 -9.44 -44.76 -39.72
CA SER A 16 -7.99 -44.58 -39.88
C SER A 16 -7.44 -43.77 -38.71
N ALA A 17 -6.65 -44.41 -37.85
CA ALA A 17 -5.99 -43.79 -36.71
C ALA A 17 -5.09 -42.64 -37.20
N VAL A 18 -5.30 -41.43 -36.67
CA VAL A 18 -4.44 -40.27 -36.97
C VAL A 18 -3.05 -40.53 -36.41
N THR A 19 -2.02 -40.51 -37.27
CA THR A 19 -0.64 -40.83 -36.88
C THR A 19 0.21 -39.58 -36.63
N ILE A 20 1.36 -39.75 -35.96
CA ILE A 20 2.37 -38.70 -35.82
C ILE A 20 2.84 -38.20 -37.20
N ASN A 21 2.90 -39.07 -38.22
CA ASN A 21 3.27 -38.65 -39.56
C ASN A 21 2.19 -37.75 -40.19
N ASP A 22 0.91 -38.03 -39.96
CA ASP A 22 -0.19 -37.17 -40.44
C ASP A 22 -0.15 -35.79 -39.76
N MET A 23 0.16 -35.77 -38.46
CA MET A 23 0.43 -34.55 -37.71
C MET A 23 1.61 -33.78 -38.33
N HIS A 24 2.77 -34.42 -38.54
CA HIS A 24 3.95 -33.78 -39.14
C HIS A 24 3.68 -33.28 -40.57
N ASN A 25 2.90 -34.01 -41.37
CA ASN A 25 2.49 -33.59 -42.71
C ASN A 25 1.57 -32.35 -42.68
N SER A 26 0.91 -32.08 -41.54
CA SER A 26 0.08 -30.90 -41.33
C SER A 26 0.90 -29.64 -40.93
N TYR A 27 2.23 -29.73 -40.84
CA TYR A 27 3.11 -28.64 -40.40
C TYR A 27 2.81 -27.30 -41.08
N GLY A 28 2.74 -27.28 -42.42
CA GLY A 28 2.51 -26.04 -43.18
C GLY A 28 1.10 -25.46 -42.99
N THR A 29 0.15 -26.27 -42.51
CA THR A 29 -1.19 -25.79 -42.15
C THR A 29 -1.26 -25.25 -40.73
N ILE A 30 -0.39 -25.73 -39.83
CA ILE A 30 -0.36 -25.35 -38.41
C ILE A 30 0.49 -24.09 -38.22
N PHE A 31 1.68 -24.04 -38.83
CA PHE A 31 2.58 -22.88 -38.77
C PHE A 31 2.48 -22.08 -40.06
N LYS A 32 1.62 -21.06 -40.08
CA LYS A 32 1.33 -20.25 -41.27
C LYS A 32 2.55 -19.50 -41.81
N THR A 33 3.49 -19.17 -40.94
CA THR A 33 4.75 -18.51 -41.27
C THR A 33 5.87 -19.50 -41.61
N GLY A 34 5.64 -20.79 -41.39
CA GLY A 34 6.68 -21.84 -41.45
C GLY A 34 7.65 -21.82 -40.27
N ASN A 35 7.42 -21.01 -39.23
CA ASN A 35 8.31 -20.88 -38.08
C ASN A 35 7.65 -21.30 -36.76
N ARG A 36 7.87 -22.56 -36.38
CA ARG A 36 7.41 -23.17 -35.12
C ARG A 36 8.05 -22.69 -33.81
N ASN A 37 8.99 -21.74 -33.83
CA ASN A 37 9.72 -21.34 -32.61
C ASN A 37 8.77 -20.88 -31.51
N ALA A 38 8.89 -21.47 -30.31
CA ALA A 38 8.04 -21.18 -29.14
C ALA A 38 6.52 -21.27 -29.41
N ALA A 39 6.13 -22.04 -30.45
CA ALA A 39 4.75 -22.12 -30.94
C ALA A 39 4.15 -23.52 -30.78
N SER A 40 4.68 -24.33 -29.85
CA SER A 40 4.18 -25.68 -29.53
C SER A 40 2.71 -25.71 -29.09
N HIS A 41 2.15 -24.59 -28.65
CA HIS A 41 0.72 -24.44 -28.37
C HIS A 41 -0.17 -24.69 -29.61
N LEU A 42 0.35 -24.47 -30.83
CA LEU A 42 -0.39 -24.76 -32.06
C LEU A 42 -0.44 -26.27 -32.35
N TRP A 43 0.64 -27.01 -32.07
CA TRP A 43 0.60 -28.48 -32.12
C TRP A 43 -0.40 -29.04 -31.11
N ALA A 44 -0.32 -28.57 -29.86
CA ALA A 44 -1.22 -29.00 -28.81
C ALA A 44 -2.69 -28.74 -29.20
N SER A 45 -2.97 -27.56 -29.76
CA SER A 45 -4.32 -27.19 -30.18
C SER A 45 -4.82 -28.03 -31.34
N TRP A 46 -3.97 -28.30 -32.34
CA TRP A 46 -4.32 -29.21 -33.44
C TRP A 46 -4.71 -30.61 -32.95
N ILE A 47 -4.04 -31.14 -31.93
CA ILE A 47 -4.42 -32.42 -31.31
C ILE A 47 -5.75 -32.29 -30.55
N LEU A 48 -5.88 -31.24 -29.73
CA LEU A 48 -7.04 -31.05 -28.85
C LEU A 48 -8.34 -30.73 -29.60
N ASP A 49 -8.26 -30.04 -30.74
CA ASP A 49 -9.41 -29.68 -31.58
C ASP A 49 -10.11 -30.90 -32.19
N GLN A 50 -9.39 -32.01 -32.35
CA GLN A 50 -9.91 -33.27 -32.88
C GLN A 50 -9.96 -34.39 -31.83
N ALA A 51 -9.71 -34.07 -30.55
CA ALA A 51 -9.61 -35.07 -29.48
C ALA A 51 -10.87 -35.94 -29.34
N ALA A 52 -12.05 -35.40 -29.65
CA ALA A 52 -13.33 -36.11 -29.57
C ALA A 52 -13.40 -37.36 -30.47
N ASP A 53 -12.62 -37.39 -31.56
CA ASP A 53 -12.57 -38.51 -32.50
C ASP A 53 -11.38 -39.46 -32.23
N LEU A 54 -10.53 -39.13 -31.25
CA LEU A 54 -9.32 -39.89 -30.92
C LEU A 54 -9.51 -40.75 -29.67
N GLN A 55 -8.92 -41.93 -29.69
CA GLN A 55 -8.76 -42.78 -28.51
C GLN A 55 -7.70 -42.18 -27.56
N PRO A 56 -7.80 -42.42 -26.23
CA PRO A 56 -6.85 -41.90 -25.25
C PRO A 56 -5.37 -42.13 -25.58
N PHE A 57 -5.01 -43.32 -26.08
CA PHE A 57 -3.63 -43.65 -26.42
C PHE A 57 -3.13 -42.93 -27.68
N GLU A 58 -4.03 -42.59 -28.62
CA GLU A 58 -3.67 -41.85 -29.84
C GLU A 58 -3.31 -40.41 -29.47
N ILE A 59 -4.05 -39.80 -28.54
CA ILE A 59 -3.76 -38.47 -28.01
C ILE A 59 -2.38 -38.45 -27.35
N GLU A 60 -2.11 -39.38 -26.42
CA GLU A 60 -0.79 -39.49 -25.76
C GLU A 60 0.35 -39.68 -26.77
N ASN A 61 0.13 -40.53 -27.79
CA ASN A 61 1.12 -40.78 -28.84
C ASN A 61 1.39 -39.53 -29.69
N LEU A 62 0.35 -38.79 -30.09
CA LEU A 62 0.48 -37.55 -30.86
C LEU A 62 1.24 -36.47 -30.08
N PHE A 63 0.98 -36.32 -28.78
CA PHE A 63 1.72 -35.39 -27.92
C PHE A 63 3.20 -35.73 -27.77
N GLY A 64 3.59 -37.00 -27.94
CA GLY A 64 5.00 -37.39 -28.02
C GLY A 64 5.69 -36.95 -29.31
N GLY A 65 4.92 -36.60 -30.35
CA GLY A 65 5.43 -36.32 -31.69
C GLY A 65 6.10 -34.95 -31.87
N PHE A 66 6.21 -34.12 -30.84
CA PHE A 66 6.87 -32.82 -30.94
C PHE A 66 7.54 -32.40 -29.62
N CYS A 67 8.53 -31.53 -29.72
CA CYS A 67 9.22 -30.96 -28.58
C CYS A 67 8.42 -29.77 -28.00
N PRO A 68 8.01 -29.79 -26.72
CA PRO A 68 7.22 -28.70 -26.11
C PRO A 68 7.92 -27.34 -26.06
N ILE A 69 9.25 -27.32 -26.07
CA ILE A 69 10.06 -26.10 -25.99
C ILE A 69 10.23 -25.45 -27.37
N SER A 70 10.68 -26.23 -28.36
CA SER A 70 11.08 -25.70 -29.66
C SER A 70 10.00 -25.77 -30.73
N GLY A 71 8.96 -26.60 -30.53
CA GLY A 71 7.97 -26.94 -31.56
C GLY A 71 8.49 -27.86 -32.66
N SER A 72 9.75 -28.32 -32.58
CA SER A 72 10.32 -29.27 -33.55
C SER A 72 9.60 -30.60 -33.52
N THR A 73 9.41 -31.20 -34.69
CA THR A 73 8.92 -32.58 -34.84
C THR A 73 9.87 -33.56 -34.19
N VAL A 74 9.32 -34.57 -33.53
CA VAL A 74 10.06 -35.64 -32.84
C VAL A 74 9.46 -36.98 -33.23
N SER A 75 10.31 -37.97 -33.47
CA SER A 75 9.89 -39.38 -33.51
C SER A 75 10.11 -39.98 -32.12
N PRO A 76 9.05 -40.31 -31.36
CA PRO A 76 9.20 -40.82 -30.00
C PRO A 76 10.05 -42.09 -29.96
N GLY A 77 11.06 -42.13 -29.10
CA GLY A 77 11.91 -43.30 -28.89
C GLY A 77 12.72 -43.21 -27.59
N ASP A 78 13.39 -44.29 -27.22
CA ASP A 78 14.12 -44.36 -25.94
C ASP A 78 15.21 -43.28 -25.80
N ALA A 79 15.85 -42.90 -26.91
CA ALA A 79 16.95 -41.94 -26.92
C ALA A 79 16.52 -40.50 -26.63
N ASN A 80 15.25 -40.15 -26.86
CA ASN A 80 14.72 -38.81 -26.64
C ASN A 80 13.62 -38.77 -25.56
N ARG A 81 13.44 -39.86 -24.82
CA ARG A 81 12.46 -40.02 -23.75
C ARG A 81 13.03 -39.60 -22.41
N TRP A 82 12.45 -38.56 -21.81
CA TRP A 82 12.88 -37.99 -20.54
C TRP A 82 11.76 -38.05 -19.50
N GLU A 83 12.09 -38.50 -18.29
CA GLU A 83 11.19 -38.45 -17.14
C GLU A 83 11.46 -37.20 -16.31
N TYR A 84 10.38 -36.52 -15.93
CA TYR A 84 10.40 -35.33 -15.10
C TYR A 84 9.48 -35.50 -13.92
N THR A 85 9.87 -34.90 -12.79
CA THR A 85 8.95 -34.53 -11.71
C THR A 85 8.82 -33.00 -11.75
N LEU A 86 7.62 -32.51 -12.08
CA LEU A 86 7.35 -31.09 -12.25
C LEU A 86 6.25 -30.61 -11.29
N PRO A 87 6.33 -29.36 -10.82
CA PRO A 87 5.29 -28.77 -9.98
C PRO A 87 4.02 -28.50 -10.81
N MET A 88 2.90 -28.99 -10.30
CA MET A 88 1.57 -28.65 -10.77
C MET A 88 1.15 -27.28 -10.29
N LEU A 89 0.36 -26.56 -11.08
CA LEU A 89 -0.25 -25.30 -10.65
C LEU A 89 -1.18 -25.47 -9.45
N SER A 90 -1.69 -26.69 -9.19
CA SER A 90 -2.43 -27.07 -7.99
C SER A 90 -1.58 -27.15 -6.71
N GLY A 91 -0.25 -27.24 -6.85
CA GLY A 91 0.69 -27.37 -5.74
C GLY A 91 1.35 -28.72 -5.56
N GLU A 92 0.78 -29.76 -6.13
CA GLU A 92 1.35 -31.11 -6.10
C GLU A 92 2.54 -31.21 -7.07
N GLN A 93 3.42 -32.18 -6.87
CA GLN A 93 4.36 -32.57 -7.91
C GLN A 93 3.85 -33.79 -8.64
N VAL A 94 4.08 -33.83 -9.94
CA VAL A 94 3.66 -34.96 -10.78
C VAL A 94 4.81 -35.42 -11.66
N THR A 95 4.93 -36.74 -11.75
CA THR A 95 5.96 -37.40 -12.55
C THR A 95 5.37 -37.91 -13.85
N GLY A 96 6.09 -37.70 -14.94
CA GLY A 96 5.74 -38.28 -16.23
C GLY A 96 6.81 -38.07 -17.28
N ILE A 97 6.45 -38.38 -18.52
CA ILE A 97 7.39 -38.52 -19.63
C ILE A 97 7.15 -37.44 -20.68
N VAL A 98 8.24 -36.92 -21.22
CA VAL A 98 8.26 -35.94 -22.32
C VAL A 98 9.33 -36.34 -23.33
N HIS A 99 9.07 -36.09 -24.62
CA HIS A 99 10.03 -36.31 -25.70
C HIS A 99 10.66 -34.98 -26.16
N HIS A 100 11.99 -34.94 -26.28
CA HIS A 100 12.72 -33.72 -26.64
C HIS A 100 13.57 -33.87 -27.90
N CYS A 101 13.67 -32.81 -28.70
CA CYS A 101 14.51 -32.82 -29.90
C CYS A 101 16.01 -32.69 -29.60
N CYS A 102 16.40 -32.18 -28.43
CA CYS A 102 17.79 -31.99 -28.02
C CYS A 102 17.92 -31.79 -26.50
N SER A 103 19.12 -32.03 -25.96
CA SER A 103 19.40 -31.91 -24.52
C SER A 103 19.12 -30.52 -23.91
N PRO A 104 19.38 -29.37 -24.58
CA PRO A 104 19.02 -28.06 -24.03
C PRO A 104 17.52 -27.89 -23.68
N CYS A 105 16.63 -28.54 -24.43
CA CYS A 105 15.19 -28.49 -24.16
C CYS A 105 14.83 -29.18 -22.84
N VAL A 106 15.68 -30.10 -22.37
CA VAL A 106 15.48 -30.78 -21.09
C VAL A 106 15.59 -29.77 -19.95
N CYS A 107 16.60 -28.90 -20.00
CA CYS A 107 16.81 -27.84 -19.03
C CYS A 107 15.70 -26.78 -19.10
N ASP A 108 15.33 -26.35 -20.32
CA ASP A 108 14.29 -25.32 -20.50
C ASP A 108 12.92 -25.80 -20.00
N THR A 109 12.66 -27.11 -20.05
CA THR A 109 11.47 -27.75 -19.46
C THR A 109 11.46 -27.65 -17.94
N GLN A 110 12.57 -27.97 -17.27
CA GLN A 110 12.68 -27.87 -15.81
C GLN A 110 12.53 -26.42 -15.32
N ASP A 111 13.14 -25.48 -16.03
CA ASP A 111 13.17 -24.09 -15.60
C ASP A 111 11.80 -23.41 -15.72
N PHE A 112 11.07 -23.67 -16.80
CA PHE A 112 9.91 -22.85 -17.17
C PHE A 112 8.58 -23.56 -17.23
N LEU A 113 8.55 -24.85 -17.58
CA LEU A 113 7.27 -25.54 -17.69
C LEU A 113 6.74 -25.92 -16.31
N LYS A 114 5.44 -25.72 -16.14
CA LYS A 114 4.66 -26.24 -15.01
C LYS A 114 3.69 -27.28 -15.54
N VAL A 115 2.96 -27.92 -14.64
CA VAL A 115 1.93 -28.89 -15.02
C VAL A 115 0.56 -28.39 -14.62
N ASP A 116 -0.44 -28.62 -15.47
CA ASP A 116 -1.82 -28.38 -15.10
C ASP A 116 -2.73 -29.44 -15.70
N THR A 117 -3.95 -29.56 -15.18
CA THR A 117 -4.94 -30.49 -15.71
C THR A 117 -5.79 -29.85 -16.78
N LYS A 118 -6.33 -30.68 -17.67
CA LYS A 118 -7.51 -30.35 -18.46
C LYS A 118 -8.36 -31.59 -18.68
N THR A 119 -9.66 -31.46 -18.49
CA THR A 119 -10.62 -32.48 -18.91
C THR A 119 -10.95 -32.29 -20.37
N ILE A 120 -10.76 -33.33 -21.19
CA ILE A 120 -11.04 -33.32 -22.63
C ILE A 120 -12.02 -34.44 -22.98
N THR A 121 -12.88 -34.19 -23.94
CA THR A 121 -13.76 -35.21 -24.51
C THR A 121 -12.99 -36.02 -25.54
N THR A 122 -13.00 -37.34 -25.40
CA THR A 122 -12.35 -38.29 -26.31
C THR A 122 -13.36 -39.25 -26.92
N ALA A 123 -12.95 -40.06 -27.89
CA ALA A 123 -13.81 -41.10 -28.47
C ALA A 123 -14.26 -42.15 -27.43
N ALA A 124 -13.53 -42.29 -26.31
CA ALA A 124 -13.86 -43.17 -25.19
C ALA A 124 -14.66 -42.47 -24.06
N GLY A 125 -15.00 -41.18 -24.23
CA GLY A 125 -15.65 -40.34 -23.23
C GLY A 125 -14.73 -39.27 -22.64
N ASN A 126 -15.20 -38.59 -21.60
CA ASN A 126 -14.41 -37.53 -20.95
C ASN A 126 -13.28 -38.12 -20.10
N ALA A 127 -12.07 -37.61 -20.29
CA ALA A 127 -10.90 -38.00 -19.52
C ALA A 127 -10.07 -36.76 -19.14
N GLN A 128 -9.49 -36.79 -17.94
CA GLN A 128 -8.59 -35.74 -17.47
C GLN A 128 -7.14 -36.12 -17.74
N TYR A 129 -6.39 -35.19 -18.32
CA TYR A 129 -4.98 -35.34 -18.65
C TYR A 129 -4.13 -34.26 -17.98
N THR A 130 -2.84 -34.57 -17.81
CA THR A 130 -1.81 -33.65 -17.32
C THR A 130 -1.03 -33.06 -18.48
N PHE A 131 -1.08 -31.74 -18.58
CA PHE A 131 -0.44 -30.97 -19.65
C PHE A 131 0.74 -30.18 -19.11
N LEU A 132 1.77 -30.07 -19.95
CA LEU A 132 2.84 -29.10 -19.76
C LEU A 132 2.31 -27.72 -20.15
N VAL A 133 2.49 -26.76 -19.26
CA VAL A 133 1.98 -25.40 -19.43
C VAL A 133 3.02 -24.35 -19.13
N TYR A 134 2.85 -23.19 -19.75
CA TYR A 134 3.59 -21.97 -19.44
C TYR A 134 2.64 -20.76 -19.52
N GLY A 135 3.10 -19.61 -19.04
CA GLY A 135 2.23 -18.43 -18.98
C GLY A 135 2.02 -17.80 -20.34
N ASP A 136 0.90 -17.09 -20.46
CA ASP A 136 0.51 -16.44 -21.70
C ASP A 136 1.47 -15.29 -22.06
N PRO A 137 2.29 -15.40 -23.13
CA PRO A 137 3.20 -14.33 -23.53
C PRO A 137 2.48 -13.05 -23.98
N CYS A 138 1.17 -13.12 -24.27
CA CYS A 138 0.36 -11.95 -24.57
C CYS A 138 -0.07 -11.16 -23.33
N PHE A 139 0.22 -11.66 -22.12
CA PHE A 139 0.06 -10.91 -20.86
C PHE A 139 0.78 -9.56 -20.91
N ASN A 140 1.94 -9.50 -21.58
CA ASN A 140 2.62 -8.26 -21.89
C ASN A 140 3.15 -8.29 -23.32
N ALA A 141 2.24 -8.08 -24.27
CA ALA A 141 2.53 -8.12 -25.71
C ALA A 141 3.63 -7.12 -26.15
N ALA A 142 3.85 -6.03 -25.40
CA ALA A 142 4.92 -5.07 -25.71
C ALA A 142 6.31 -5.73 -25.65
N LYS A 143 6.50 -6.72 -24.76
CA LYS A 143 7.76 -7.48 -24.67
C LYS A 143 8.07 -8.30 -25.91
N LEU A 144 7.09 -8.57 -26.78
CA LEU A 144 7.32 -9.27 -28.05
C LEU A 144 8.14 -8.44 -29.04
N GLN A 145 8.21 -7.12 -28.83
CA GLN A 145 8.95 -6.19 -29.69
C GLN A 145 10.30 -5.76 -29.07
N GLU A 146 10.63 -6.24 -27.87
CA GLU A 146 11.91 -5.92 -27.24
C GLU A 146 13.09 -6.57 -28.01
N PRO A 147 14.09 -5.78 -28.45
CA PRO A 147 15.26 -6.32 -29.13
C PRO A 147 16.13 -7.17 -28.20
N TYR A 148 16.62 -8.29 -28.72
CA TYR A 148 17.63 -9.12 -28.05
C TYR A 148 18.65 -9.66 -29.06
N ALA A 149 19.85 -10.00 -28.59
CA ALA A 149 20.89 -10.56 -29.43
C ALA A 149 20.49 -11.96 -29.93
N SER A 150 20.46 -12.14 -31.25
CA SER A 150 20.06 -13.39 -31.87
C SER A 150 21.01 -14.52 -31.45
N PRO A 151 20.50 -15.68 -30.99
CA PRO A 151 21.32 -16.83 -30.63
C PRO A 151 21.96 -17.50 -31.86
N PHE A 152 21.72 -16.97 -33.06
CA PHE A 152 22.27 -17.43 -34.33
C PHE A 152 23.25 -16.42 -34.95
N GLY A 153 23.69 -15.40 -34.20
CA GLY A 153 24.69 -14.43 -34.67
C GLY A 153 24.18 -13.45 -35.73
N ARG A 154 22.86 -13.31 -35.90
CA ARG A 154 22.22 -12.43 -36.91
C ARG A 154 22.06 -10.97 -36.47
N GLY A 155 22.79 -10.53 -35.43
CA GLY A 155 22.59 -9.21 -34.81
C GLY A 155 21.40 -9.21 -33.84
N MET A 156 20.72 -8.08 -33.71
CA MET A 156 19.55 -7.93 -32.83
C MET A 156 18.26 -8.37 -33.55
N GLU A 157 17.40 -9.12 -32.87
CA GLU A 157 16.07 -9.53 -33.35
C GLU A 157 15.02 -9.35 -32.25
N THR A 158 13.74 -9.48 -32.57
CA THR A 158 12.62 -9.46 -31.60
C THR A 158 11.87 -10.78 -31.60
N LEU A 159 11.10 -11.07 -30.54
CA LEU A 159 10.26 -12.28 -30.51
C LEU A 159 9.22 -12.29 -31.63
N SER A 160 8.69 -11.12 -31.99
CA SER A 160 7.75 -10.99 -33.11
C SER A 160 8.39 -11.39 -34.45
N SER A 161 9.71 -11.21 -34.60
CA SER A 161 10.44 -11.63 -35.80
C SER A 161 10.92 -13.09 -35.74
N SER A 162 11.31 -13.58 -34.56
CA SER A 162 11.96 -14.89 -34.40
C SER A 162 10.99 -16.02 -34.03
N ALA A 163 9.80 -15.68 -33.52
CA ALA A 163 8.67 -16.54 -33.18
C ALA A 163 7.34 -15.90 -33.64
N PRO A 164 7.15 -15.71 -34.96
CA PRO A 164 6.04 -14.92 -35.52
C PRO A 164 4.66 -15.58 -35.39
N GLU A 165 4.59 -16.83 -34.93
CA GLU A 165 3.35 -17.51 -34.58
C GLU A 165 2.81 -17.09 -33.20
N ILE A 166 3.62 -16.41 -32.37
CA ILE A 166 3.14 -15.80 -31.13
C ILE A 166 2.35 -14.53 -31.49
N GLN A 167 1.04 -14.69 -31.67
CA GLN A 167 0.14 -13.60 -32.04
C GLN A 167 -0.87 -13.32 -30.93
N CYS A 168 -1.02 -12.05 -30.60
CA CYS A 168 -1.91 -11.61 -29.53
C CYS A 168 -3.21 -11.04 -30.11
N SER A 169 -4.33 -11.51 -29.58
CA SER A 169 -5.64 -10.92 -29.84
C SER A 169 -5.74 -9.51 -29.22
N PRO A 170 -6.71 -8.68 -29.64
CA PRO A 170 -6.97 -7.39 -28.99
C PRO A 170 -7.27 -7.49 -27.49
N ALA A 171 -7.74 -8.65 -27.02
CA ALA A 171 -7.99 -8.93 -25.61
C ALA A 171 -6.72 -9.35 -24.82
N GLY A 172 -5.53 -9.28 -25.41
CA GLY A 172 -4.27 -9.63 -24.75
C GLY A 172 -4.09 -11.14 -24.51
N LYS A 173 -4.73 -11.97 -25.33
CA LYS A 173 -4.65 -13.45 -25.24
C LYS A 173 -3.93 -14.03 -26.45
N LEU A 174 -3.09 -15.04 -26.22
CA LEU A 174 -2.43 -15.82 -27.28
C LEU A 174 -3.47 -16.50 -28.19
N ILE A 175 -3.37 -16.25 -29.48
CA ILE A 175 -4.24 -16.80 -30.52
C ILE A 175 -3.88 -18.26 -30.79
N GLY A 176 -4.88 -19.11 -31.00
CA GLY A 176 -4.67 -20.51 -31.39
C GLY A 176 -4.17 -21.42 -30.27
N ALA A 177 -4.29 -21.00 -29.01
CA ALA A 177 -3.86 -21.76 -27.85
C ALA A 177 -5.04 -22.30 -27.03
N HIS A 178 -5.06 -23.62 -26.81
CA HIS A 178 -5.87 -24.23 -25.75
C HIS A 178 -5.29 -23.92 -24.37
N ARG A 179 -6.19 -23.70 -23.42
CA ARG A 179 -5.86 -23.40 -22.03
C ARG A 179 -6.19 -24.56 -21.10
N SER A 180 -5.36 -24.75 -20.09
CA SER A 180 -5.61 -25.69 -19.00
C SER A 180 -6.70 -25.20 -18.05
N ASP A 181 -7.07 -26.01 -17.06
CA ASP A 181 -8.14 -25.70 -16.09
C ASP A 181 -7.87 -24.42 -15.29
N ARG A 182 -6.60 -23.99 -15.17
CA ARG A 182 -6.19 -22.72 -14.53
C ARG A 182 -5.69 -21.67 -15.53
N GLU A 183 -6.21 -21.71 -16.75
CA GLU A 183 -6.01 -20.69 -17.80
C GLU A 183 -4.57 -20.53 -18.35
N ALA A 184 -3.67 -21.47 -18.03
CA ALA A 184 -2.31 -21.50 -18.56
C ALA A 184 -2.26 -22.08 -19.98
N ILE A 185 -1.23 -21.72 -20.76
CA ILE A 185 -1.11 -22.14 -22.16
C ILE A 185 -0.58 -23.56 -22.23
N ILE A 186 -1.33 -24.47 -22.87
CA ILE A 186 -0.91 -25.85 -23.10
C ILE A 186 0.11 -25.88 -24.23
N VAL A 187 1.29 -26.43 -23.96
CA VAL A 187 2.41 -26.56 -24.92
C VAL A 187 2.90 -27.98 -25.09
N GLY A 188 2.34 -28.94 -24.36
CA GLY A 188 2.70 -30.35 -24.45
C GLY A 188 1.93 -31.17 -23.43
N MET A 189 2.18 -32.48 -23.38
CA MET A 189 1.60 -33.39 -22.38
C MET A 189 2.71 -33.95 -21.51
N LEU A 190 2.44 -34.08 -20.20
CA LEU A 190 3.25 -34.89 -19.31
C LEU A 190 2.59 -36.26 -19.24
N ALA A 191 3.02 -37.17 -20.13
CA ALA A 191 2.41 -38.48 -20.29
C ALA A 191 2.71 -39.38 -19.08
N ARG A 192 1.76 -40.25 -18.70
CA ARG A 192 1.94 -41.13 -17.55
C ARG A 192 3.13 -42.07 -17.78
N SER A 193 4.01 -42.17 -16.77
CA SER A 193 5.16 -43.07 -16.82
C SER A 193 4.71 -44.54 -16.70
N THR A 194 4.78 -45.30 -17.78
CA THR A 194 4.47 -46.74 -17.82
C THR A 194 5.67 -47.61 -18.22
N ALA A 195 6.81 -47.00 -18.56
CA ALA A 195 7.95 -47.66 -19.16
C ALA A 195 9.13 -47.84 -18.18
N LYS A 196 9.82 -48.99 -18.25
CA LYS A 196 10.98 -49.33 -17.40
C LYS A 196 12.29 -48.58 -17.72
N ARG A 197 12.34 -47.75 -18.77
CA ARG A 197 13.58 -47.08 -19.24
C ARG A 197 13.30 -45.65 -19.73
N ALA A 198 13.30 -44.66 -18.87
CA ALA A 198 13.37 -43.25 -19.30
C ALA A 198 14.68 -42.65 -18.80
N GLN A 199 15.27 -41.72 -19.56
CA GLN A 199 16.39 -40.94 -19.04
C GLN A 199 15.82 -39.99 -17.98
N SER A 200 16.42 -39.96 -16.80
CA SER A 200 15.93 -39.08 -15.74
C SER A 200 16.47 -37.67 -15.96
N SER A 201 15.58 -36.69 -15.97
CA SER A 201 16.02 -35.29 -16.01
C SER A 201 16.79 -34.89 -14.74
N ALA A 202 16.65 -35.66 -13.65
CA ALA A 202 17.34 -35.46 -12.38
C ALA A 202 18.68 -36.20 -12.29
N GLU A 203 19.13 -36.87 -13.36
CA GLU A 203 20.43 -37.53 -13.38
C GLU A 203 21.57 -36.49 -13.29
N ALA A 204 22.59 -36.79 -12.49
CA ALA A 204 23.68 -35.85 -12.18
C ALA A 204 24.38 -35.30 -13.43
N GLY A 205 24.54 -36.13 -14.48
CA GLY A 205 25.12 -35.68 -15.75
C GLY A 205 24.27 -34.63 -16.47
N MET A 206 22.94 -34.77 -16.43
CA MET A 206 22.02 -33.80 -17.01
C MET A 206 21.94 -32.52 -16.18
N GLN A 207 21.90 -32.64 -14.85
CA GLN A 207 21.93 -31.48 -13.96
C GLN A 207 23.21 -30.65 -14.13
N ALA A 208 24.36 -31.31 -14.26
CA ALA A 208 25.64 -30.65 -14.53
C ALA A 208 25.62 -29.92 -15.88
N PHE A 209 25.09 -30.56 -16.93
CA PHE A 209 24.92 -29.94 -18.25
C PHE A 209 24.02 -28.69 -18.19
N CYS A 210 22.88 -28.76 -17.49
CA CYS A 210 21.98 -27.62 -17.35
C CYS A 210 22.62 -26.47 -16.55
N SER A 211 23.42 -26.80 -15.53
CA SER A 211 24.15 -25.84 -14.71
C SER A 211 25.23 -25.11 -15.53
N GLU A 212 25.98 -25.84 -16.33
CA GLU A 212 26.99 -25.26 -17.24
C GLU A 212 26.36 -24.34 -18.29
N ARG A 213 25.25 -24.77 -18.90
CA ARG A 213 24.52 -23.95 -19.88
C ARG A 213 23.99 -22.66 -19.26
N SER A 214 23.52 -22.72 -18.02
CA SER A 214 23.11 -21.54 -17.25
C SER A 214 24.28 -20.60 -16.98
N ALA A 215 25.44 -21.13 -16.56
CA ALA A 215 26.65 -20.32 -16.35
C ALA A 215 27.15 -19.62 -17.62
N GLN A 216 26.90 -20.21 -18.78
CA GLN A 216 27.21 -19.63 -20.10
C GLN A 216 26.11 -18.68 -20.63
N GLY A 217 25.10 -18.34 -19.82
CA GLY A 217 24.06 -17.37 -20.17
C GLY A 217 23.02 -17.87 -21.18
N PHE A 218 22.94 -19.18 -21.41
CA PHE A 218 22.05 -19.81 -22.40
C PHE A 218 22.28 -19.33 -23.84
N ASN A 219 23.47 -18.86 -24.20
CA ASN A 219 23.77 -18.09 -25.42
C ASN A 219 23.67 -18.85 -26.78
N SER A 220 22.95 -19.97 -26.88
CA SER A 220 22.84 -20.73 -28.13
C SER A 220 21.49 -21.43 -28.34
N GLY A 221 21.09 -21.50 -29.62
CA GLY A 221 19.97 -22.29 -30.11
C GLY A 221 18.58 -21.70 -29.86
N MET A 222 17.56 -22.46 -30.26
CA MET A 222 16.15 -22.06 -30.20
C MET A 222 15.61 -21.93 -28.78
N GLY A 223 16.26 -22.55 -27.80
CA GLY A 223 15.89 -22.46 -26.40
C GLY A 223 15.78 -21.01 -25.93
N VAL A 224 16.70 -20.14 -26.36
CA VAL A 224 16.66 -18.69 -26.01
C VAL A 224 15.34 -18.04 -26.38
N ILE A 225 14.79 -18.35 -27.55
CA ILE A 225 13.53 -17.79 -28.04
C ILE A 225 12.38 -18.22 -27.11
N PHE A 226 12.34 -19.52 -26.76
CA PHE A 226 11.36 -20.03 -25.80
C PHE A 226 11.52 -19.41 -24.41
N ARG A 227 12.75 -19.37 -23.85
CA ARG A 227 13.01 -18.77 -22.54
C ARG A 227 12.53 -17.32 -22.49
N LYS A 228 12.79 -16.54 -23.56
CA LYS A 228 12.31 -15.17 -23.68
C LYS A 228 10.78 -15.07 -23.68
N ALA A 229 10.08 -15.95 -24.42
CA ALA A 229 8.62 -16.00 -24.40
C ALA A 229 8.07 -16.38 -23.02
N ALA A 230 8.64 -17.41 -22.38
CA ALA A 230 8.20 -17.88 -21.06
C ALA A 230 8.43 -16.86 -19.93
N LEU A 231 9.46 -16.03 -20.03
CA LEU A 231 9.75 -14.97 -19.06
C LEU A 231 8.78 -13.79 -19.11
N ILE A 232 7.93 -13.68 -20.15
CA ILE A 232 6.93 -12.61 -20.22
C ILE A 232 5.86 -12.78 -19.14
N HIS A 233 5.50 -14.03 -18.85
CA HIS A 233 4.52 -14.38 -17.82
C HIS A 233 4.95 -15.66 -17.09
N PRO A 234 5.82 -15.55 -16.07
CA PRO A 234 6.24 -16.70 -15.29
C PRO A 234 5.06 -17.30 -14.50
N LEU A 235 4.85 -18.61 -14.59
CA LEU A 235 3.84 -19.30 -13.78
C LEU A 235 4.43 -19.73 -12.44
N LEU A 236 3.75 -19.32 -11.37
CA LEU A 236 4.00 -19.81 -10.02
C LEU A 236 2.99 -20.92 -9.70
N ALA A 237 3.46 -22.09 -9.29
CA ALA A 237 2.60 -23.16 -8.77
C ALA A 237 2.04 -22.76 -7.39
N LEU A 238 0.79 -23.13 -7.07
CA LEU A 238 0.21 -22.97 -5.71
C LEU A 238 0.95 -23.87 -4.72
N ALA A 239 2.10 -23.46 -4.20
CA ALA A 239 3.00 -24.31 -3.41
C ALA A 239 2.30 -25.19 -2.33
N GLN A 240 2.45 -26.52 -2.42
CA GLN A 240 2.62 -27.34 -1.21
C GLN A 240 3.87 -26.88 -0.45
N PRO A 241 3.92 -27.04 0.89
CA PRO A 241 4.91 -26.39 1.75
C PRO A 241 6.32 -26.58 1.17
N PRO A 242 7.08 -25.49 1.02
CA PRO A 242 8.36 -25.55 0.35
C PRO A 242 9.29 -26.50 1.11
N THR A 243 9.82 -27.50 0.40
CA THR A 243 11.14 -28.01 0.77
C THR A 243 12.09 -26.83 0.68
N ILE A 244 12.55 -26.38 1.85
CA ILE A 244 13.64 -25.43 2.13
C ILE A 244 14.28 -24.82 0.87
N PRO A 245 14.06 -23.52 0.58
CA PRO A 245 14.70 -22.83 -0.53
C PRO A 245 16.24 -22.91 -0.46
N SER A 246 16.88 -22.92 -1.64
CA SER A 246 18.34 -22.78 -1.84
C SER A 246 19.00 -21.62 -1.06
N CYS A 247 18.18 -20.68 -0.55
CA CYS A 247 18.53 -19.58 0.34
C CYS A 247 19.19 -20.01 1.66
N MET A 248 19.06 -21.28 2.08
CA MET A 248 19.74 -21.80 3.29
C MET A 248 21.23 -22.13 3.09
N HIS A 249 21.70 -22.35 1.86
CA HIS A 249 23.08 -22.83 1.62
C HIS A 249 24.14 -21.74 1.75
N GLU A 250 23.77 -20.46 1.70
CA GLU A 250 24.66 -19.38 2.07
C GLU A 250 24.54 -19.11 3.59
N LYS A 251 25.29 -19.90 4.36
CA LYS A 251 25.76 -19.58 5.73
C LYS A 251 24.81 -19.78 6.92
N GLY A 252 23.70 -20.53 6.83
CA GLY A 252 22.91 -20.89 8.03
C GLY A 252 22.46 -19.68 8.87
N LEU A 253 22.19 -18.55 8.20
CA LEU A 253 22.04 -17.23 8.83
C LEU A 253 20.81 -17.16 9.75
N VAL A 254 19.68 -17.80 9.38
CA VAL A 254 18.42 -17.74 10.13
C VAL A 254 18.13 -19.07 10.81
N HIS A 255 17.77 -19.03 12.09
CA HIS A 255 17.37 -20.23 12.82
C HIS A 255 16.08 -20.83 12.21
N PRO A 256 16.01 -22.17 11.98
CA PRO A 256 14.86 -22.81 11.33
C PRO A 256 13.50 -22.52 11.97
N SER A 257 13.46 -22.32 13.29
CA SER A 257 12.22 -21.98 14.00
C SER A 257 11.66 -20.60 13.61
N ARG A 258 12.53 -19.62 13.30
CA ARG A 258 12.10 -18.27 12.90
C ARG A 258 11.57 -18.28 11.46
N ILE A 259 12.10 -19.15 10.61
CA ILE A 259 11.56 -19.41 9.27
C ILE A 259 10.19 -20.09 9.40
N ALA A 260 10.08 -21.14 10.23
CA ALA A 260 8.82 -21.84 10.44
C ALA A 260 7.72 -20.92 11.00
N GLU A 261 8.06 -20.01 11.92
CA GLU A 261 7.14 -18.98 12.43
C GLU A 261 6.66 -18.03 11.34
N MET A 262 7.59 -17.54 10.51
CA MET A 262 7.27 -16.67 9.37
C MET A 262 6.39 -17.40 8.35
N GLU A 263 6.73 -18.63 7.96
CA GLU A 263 5.97 -19.44 7.02
C GLU A 263 4.58 -19.75 7.56
N GLU A 264 4.46 -20.06 8.85
CA GLU A 264 3.18 -20.30 9.50
C GLU A 264 2.30 -19.05 9.50
N ALA A 265 2.88 -17.88 9.78
CA ALA A 265 2.17 -16.62 9.70
C ALA A 265 1.70 -16.32 8.28
N ILE A 266 2.55 -16.50 7.26
CA ILE A 266 2.18 -16.33 5.85
C ILE A 266 1.04 -17.29 5.46
N ARG A 267 1.10 -18.55 5.93
CA ARG A 267 0.15 -19.60 5.59
C ARG A 267 -1.22 -19.44 6.24
N THR A 268 -1.25 -18.99 7.50
CA THR A 268 -2.47 -18.99 8.32
C THR A 268 -3.15 -17.64 8.44
N ARG A 269 -2.42 -16.54 8.21
CA ARG A 269 -2.98 -15.19 8.30
C ARG A 269 -3.41 -14.71 6.90
N PRO A 270 -4.60 -14.10 6.77
CA PRO A 270 -5.07 -13.52 5.50
C PRO A 270 -4.10 -12.50 4.90
N VAL A 271 -3.49 -11.68 5.76
CA VAL A 271 -2.49 -10.67 5.36
C VAL A 271 -1.34 -10.70 6.37
N THR A 272 -0.11 -10.81 5.85
CA THR A 272 1.12 -10.78 6.64
C THR A 272 2.08 -9.74 6.07
N LEU A 273 2.59 -8.86 6.92
CA LEU A 273 3.61 -7.87 6.61
C LEU A 273 4.91 -8.24 7.32
N LEU A 274 5.95 -8.57 6.55
CA LEU A 274 7.30 -8.73 7.09
C LEU A 274 8.05 -7.42 6.83
N ALA A 275 8.41 -6.67 7.87
CA ALA A 275 8.98 -5.34 7.63
C ALA A 275 9.92 -4.80 8.71
N MET A 276 10.88 -3.98 8.28
CA MET A 276 11.64 -3.10 9.16
C MET A 276 10.83 -1.82 9.44
N PRO A 277 10.61 -1.43 10.71
CA PRO A 277 9.91 -0.21 11.07
C PRO A 277 10.55 1.07 10.50
N HIS A 278 9.77 2.13 10.33
CA HIS A 278 10.20 3.47 9.91
C HIS A 278 10.86 3.56 8.53
N MET A 279 10.70 2.52 7.71
CA MET A 279 11.14 2.54 6.33
C MET A 279 10.00 3.00 5.42
N ARG A 280 10.31 3.86 4.46
CA ARG A 280 9.30 4.41 3.52
C ARG A 280 8.45 3.34 2.83
N CYS A 281 9.05 2.20 2.49
CA CYS A 281 8.32 1.07 1.91
C CYS A 281 7.39 0.41 2.93
N THR A 282 7.80 0.26 4.19
CA THR A 282 6.97 -0.25 5.28
C THR A 282 5.79 0.66 5.54
N ASP A 283 6.03 1.97 5.65
CA ASP A 283 4.97 2.95 5.88
C ASP A 283 3.95 2.96 4.74
N ALA A 284 4.43 2.81 3.49
CA ALA A 284 3.56 2.68 2.32
C ALA A 284 2.68 1.41 2.37
N ALA A 285 3.22 0.26 2.79
CA ALA A 285 2.43 -0.97 2.97
C ALA A 285 1.37 -0.80 4.07
N VAL A 286 1.79 -0.28 5.22
CA VAL A 286 0.93 -0.09 6.40
C VAL A 286 -0.21 0.85 6.06
N ALA A 287 0.08 2.05 5.54
CA ALA A 287 -0.93 3.03 5.17
C ALA A 287 -1.93 2.47 4.14
N ARG A 288 -1.44 1.63 3.21
CA ARG A 288 -2.31 1.02 2.20
C ARG A 288 -3.25 -0.03 2.79
N LEU A 289 -2.74 -0.93 3.63
CA LEU A 289 -3.53 -2.00 4.24
C LEU A 289 -4.52 -1.42 5.27
N GLU A 290 -4.06 -0.49 6.12
CA GLU A 290 -4.92 0.21 7.07
C GLU A 290 -5.99 1.05 6.35
N GLY A 291 -5.63 1.73 5.24
CA GLY A 291 -6.58 2.46 4.40
C GLY A 291 -7.61 1.56 3.70
N ALA A 292 -7.27 0.29 3.46
CA ALA A 292 -8.21 -0.72 2.97
C ALA A 292 -9.08 -1.34 4.09
N GLY A 293 -8.88 -0.92 5.34
CA GLY A 293 -9.64 -1.37 6.51
C GLY A 293 -9.40 -2.84 6.87
N VAL A 294 -8.23 -3.41 6.51
CA VAL A 294 -7.94 -4.83 6.75
C VAL A 294 -6.90 -5.05 7.82
N CYS A 295 -7.09 -6.13 8.57
CA CYS A 295 -6.14 -6.60 9.56
C CYS A 295 -4.96 -7.30 8.90
N PHE A 296 -3.77 -7.12 9.47
CA PHE A 296 -2.58 -7.84 9.05
C PHE A 296 -1.69 -8.15 10.25
N HIS A 297 -0.99 -9.29 10.16
CA HIS A 297 0.00 -9.69 11.13
C HIS A 297 1.37 -9.16 10.72
N THR A 298 2.12 -8.57 11.65
CA THR A 298 3.46 -8.04 11.36
C THR A 298 4.54 -8.86 12.04
N ILE A 299 5.56 -9.25 11.28
CA ILE A 299 6.83 -9.76 11.82
C ILE A 299 7.93 -8.75 11.46
N SER A 300 8.62 -8.25 12.48
CA SER A 300 9.55 -7.13 12.33
C SER A 300 10.99 -7.49 12.68
N TRP A 301 11.92 -6.67 12.17
CA TRP A 301 13.32 -6.61 12.57
C TRP A 301 13.78 -5.14 12.59
N THR A 302 14.84 -4.82 13.34
CA THR A 302 15.35 -3.43 13.44
C THR A 302 16.73 -3.25 12.81
N GLU A 303 17.54 -4.31 12.79
CA GLU A 303 18.93 -4.23 12.34
C GLU A 303 19.08 -4.54 10.84
N HIS A 304 19.97 -3.83 10.16
CA HIS A 304 20.26 -4.01 8.72
C HIS A 304 21.11 -5.25 8.42
N ASP A 305 21.57 -5.95 9.44
CA ASP A 305 22.24 -7.25 9.31
C ASP A 305 21.37 -8.41 9.77
N ASP A 306 20.09 -8.17 10.14
CA ASP A 306 19.17 -9.18 10.63
C ASP A 306 19.11 -10.35 9.62
N PRO A 307 19.39 -11.57 10.07
CA PRO A 307 19.37 -12.72 9.19
C PRO A 307 18.06 -12.94 8.43
N LEU A 308 16.91 -12.65 9.06
CA LEU A 308 15.59 -12.78 8.43
C LEU A 308 15.48 -11.85 7.23
N TRP A 309 16.04 -10.64 7.31
CA TRP A 309 16.04 -9.71 6.19
C TRP A 309 16.90 -10.21 5.03
N LYS A 310 18.11 -10.73 5.32
CA LYS A 310 18.97 -11.34 4.29
C LYS A 310 18.30 -12.54 3.62
N TYR A 311 17.59 -13.35 4.40
CA TYR A 311 16.79 -14.46 3.87
C TYR A 311 15.67 -13.97 2.96
N LEU A 312 14.95 -12.90 3.35
CA LEU A 312 13.91 -12.29 2.50
C LEU A 312 14.46 -11.68 1.22
N GLN A 313 15.63 -11.04 1.27
CA GLN A 313 16.35 -10.57 0.07
C GLN A 313 16.73 -11.72 -0.86
N CYS A 314 17.10 -12.88 -0.31
CA CYS A 314 17.41 -14.07 -1.09
C CYS A 314 16.16 -14.71 -1.69
N LEU A 315 15.05 -14.72 -0.94
CA LEU A 315 13.75 -15.23 -1.39
C LEU A 315 13.15 -14.35 -2.49
N HIS A 316 13.38 -13.03 -2.41
CA HIS A 316 12.85 -12.02 -3.31
C HIS A 316 13.97 -11.14 -3.90
N PRO A 317 14.90 -11.71 -4.69
CA PRO A 317 16.10 -11.01 -5.14
C PRO A 317 15.81 -9.86 -6.10
N HIS A 318 14.59 -9.78 -6.63
CA HIS A 318 14.13 -8.77 -7.57
C HIS A 318 13.36 -7.62 -6.91
N GLU A 319 13.14 -7.66 -5.59
CA GLU A 319 12.46 -6.59 -4.85
C GLU A 319 13.44 -5.46 -4.52
N ILE A 320 13.86 -4.78 -5.59
CA ILE A 320 14.81 -3.67 -5.57
C ILE A 320 14.11 -2.41 -6.10
N VAL A 321 14.30 -1.28 -5.43
CA VAL A 321 13.89 0.04 -5.92
C VAL A 321 15.13 0.93 -6.04
N GLY A 322 15.45 1.32 -7.27
CA GLY A 322 16.73 1.92 -7.58
C GLY A 322 17.86 0.91 -7.38
N THR A 323 18.73 1.16 -6.39
CA THR A 323 19.83 0.27 -5.99
C THR A 323 19.60 -0.40 -4.64
N MET A 324 18.48 -0.10 -3.96
CA MET A 324 18.23 -0.56 -2.60
C MET A 324 17.31 -1.78 -2.58
N GLN A 325 17.70 -2.79 -1.80
CA GLN A 325 16.83 -3.90 -1.42
C GLN A 325 15.70 -3.41 -0.52
N MET A 326 14.51 -3.98 -0.67
CA MET A 326 13.33 -3.52 0.06
C MET A 326 13.28 -4.00 1.50
N HIS A 327 12.73 -3.16 2.38
CA HIS A 327 12.62 -3.39 3.82
C HIS A 327 11.22 -3.85 4.25
N SER A 328 10.32 -4.08 3.30
CA SER A 328 8.96 -4.57 3.53
C SER A 328 8.60 -5.61 2.48
N TYR A 329 7.88 -6.64 2.91
CA TYR A 329 7.42 -7.75 2.09
C TYR A 329 5.99 -8.10 2.52
N VAL A 330 5.03 -7.91 1.61
CA VAL A 330 3.61 -8.14 1.90
C VAL A 330 3.18 -9.46 1.29
N TYR A 331 2.46 -10.25 2.08
CA TYR A 331 1.79 -11.47 1.65
C TYR A 331 0.28 -11.34 1.87
N ILE A 332 -0.50 -11.72 0.87
CA ILE A 332 -1.96 -11.76 0.90
C ILE A 332 -2.38 -13.16 0.46
N ASP A 333 -3.18 -13.86 1.27
CA ASP A 333 -3.59 -15.25 1.02
C ASP A 333 -2.38 -16.19 0.82
N GLY A 334 -1.35 -16.03 1.67
CA GLY A 334 -0.09 -16.76 1.57
C GLY A 334 0.76 -16.48 0.33
N LYS A 335 0.31 -15.60 -0.57
CA LYS A 335 1.00 -15.25 -1.82
C LYS A 335 1.73 -13.93 -1.67
N PHE A 336 2.95 -13.87 -2.20
CA PHE A 336 3.72 -12.64 -2.19
C PHE A 336 3.05 -11.58 -3.07
N ALA A 337 2.72 -10.43 -2.48
CA ALA A 337 2.06 -9.31 -3.12
C ALA A 337 3.05 -8.21 -3.57
N GLY A 338 4.28 -8.25 -3.08
CA GLY A 338 5.33 -7.26 -3.35
C GLY A 338 5.78 -6.50 -2.09
N ASN A 339 6.79 -5.65 -2.25
CA ASN A 339 7.12 -4.66 -1.22
C ASN A 339 6.04 -3.57 -1.08
N GLY A 340 6.09 -2.76 -0.04
CA GLY A 340 5.04 -1.77 0.21
C GLY A 340 4.85 -0.69 -0.86
N PHE A 341 5.86 -0.39 -1.68
CA PHE A 341 5.65 0.50 -2.84
C PHE A 341 4.84 -0.17 -3.96
N LYS A 342 4.85 -1.50 -4.05
CA LYS A 342 4.03 -2.25 -5.02
C LYS A 342 2.56 -2.25 -4.65
N LEU A 343 2.22 -1.92 -3.40
CA LEU A 343 0.85 -1.77 -2.93
C LEU A 343 0.25 -0.39 -3.24
N LEU A 344 1.08 0.60 -3.58
CA LEU A 344 0.60 1.95 -3.88
C LEU A 344 -0.32 1.95 -5.12
N PRO A 345 -1.31 2.86 -5.22
CA PRO A 345 -2.29 2.89 -6.31
C PRO A 345 -1.71 2.89 -7.72
N GLY A 346 -0.52 3.48 -7.92
CA GLY A 346 0.17 3.50 -9.21
C GLY A 346 0.81 2.15 -9.62
N ALA A 347 0.99 1.23 -8.68
CA ALA A 347 1.53 -0.11 -8.91
C ALA A 347 0.47 -1.21 -8.77
N MET A 348 -0.45 -1.07 -7.81
CA MET A 348 -1.60 -1.95 -7.60
C MET A 348 -2.86 -1.11 -7.43
N SER A 349 -3.78 -1.24 -8.38
CA SER A 349 -5.03 -0.47 -8.38
C SER A 349 -5.91 -0.81 -7.17
N GLU A 350 -6.82 0.11 -6.79
CA GLU A 350 -7.80 -0.12 -5.72
C GLU A 350 -8.64 -1.38 -5.94
N GLY A 351 -9.07 -1.63 -7.18
CA GLY A 351 -9.87 -2.80 -7.53
C GLY A 351 -9.09 -4.10 -7.41
N GLU A 352 -7.81 -4.09 -7.77
CA GLU A 352 -6.94 -5.25 -7.62
C GLU A 352 -6.67 -5.57 -6.14
N LEU A 353 -6.29 -4.57 -5.35
CA LEU A 353 -6.04 -4.75 -3.92
C LEU A 353 -7.30 -5.24 -3.20
N SER A 354 -8.45 -4.60 -3.44
CA SER A 354 -9.74 -4.99 -2.85
C SER A 354 -10.08 -6.43 -3.20
N LYS A 355 -9.90 -6.83 -4.47
CA LYS A 355 -10.14 -8.21 -4.89
C LYS A 355 -9.24 -9.20 -4.14
N ARG A 356 -7.92 -8.93 -4.07
CA ARG A 356 -6.97 -9.79 -3.36
C ARG A 356 -7.33 -9.94 -1.88
N LEU A 357 -7.76 -8.86 -1.22
CA LEU A 357 -8.14 -8.86 0.19
C LEU A 357 -9.45 -9.62 0.44
N VAL A 358 -10.44 -9.47 -0.45
CA VAL A 358 -11.70 -10.23 -0.40
C VAL A 358 -11.45 -11.72 -0.62
N ASP A 359 -10.64 -12.06 -1.62
CA ASP A 359 -10.26 -13.45 -1.92
C ASP A 359 -9.51 -14.09 -0.73
N ALA A 360 -8.66 -13.32 -0.05
CA ALA A 360 -7.95 -13.73 1.16
C ALA A 360 -8.84 -13.86 2.40
N LYS A 361 -10.11 -13.43 2.33
CA LYS A 361 -11.00 -13.28 3.50
C LYS A 361 -10.35 -12.44 4.59
N ALA A 362 -9.69 -11.34 4.19
CA ALA A 362 -9.04 -10.44 5.11
C ALA A 362 -10.05 -9.90 6.11
N ASP A 363 -9.72 -10.03 7.39
CA ASP A 363 -10.54 -9.53 8.48
C ASP A 363 -10.58 -8.00 8.41
N GLN A 364 -11.76 -7.41 8.61
CA GLN A 364 -11.99 -5.97 8.64
C GLN A 364 -12.45 -5.48 10.02
N THR A 365 -12.45 -6.37 11.01
CA THR A 365 -13.00 -6.12 12.36
C THR A 365 -11.94 -5.78 13.40
N CYS A 366 -10.65 -5.88 13.07
CA CYS A 366 -9.58 -5.58 14.01
C CYS A 366 -9.37 -4.07 14.10
N GLU A 367 -10.03 -3.46 15.08
CA GLU A 367 -9.41 -2.33 15.74
C GLU A 367 -8.14 -2.85 16.42
N ARG A 368 -6.98 -2.29 16.07
CA ARG A 368 -5.72 -2.60 16.74
C ARG A 368 -5.92 -2.33 18.24
N ASP A 369 -5.76 -3.33 19.11
CA ASP A 369 -5.90 -3.13 20.55
C ASP A 369 -4.73 -2.29 21.08
N CYS A 370 -4.96 -0.98 21.09
CA CYS A 370 -4.02 0.03 21.56
C CYS A 370 -4.31 0.43 23.01
N SER A 371 -5.21 -0.26 23.70
CA SER A 371 -5.65 0.10 25.06
C SER A 371 -4.56 -0.11 26.13
N GLY A 372 -3.56 -0.94 25.84
CA GLY A 372 -2.45 -1.27 26.75
C GLY A 372 -1.30 -0.26 26.83
N ILE A 373 -1.45 0.95 26.27
CA ILE A 373 -0.38 1.95 26.28
C ILE A 373 -0.13 2.49 27.69
N ALA A 374 1.15 2.45 28.10
CA ALA A 374 1.56 2.93 29.40
C ALA A 374 1.20 4.42 29.59
N GLY A 375 0.50 4.71 30.68
CA GLY A 375 0.06 6.06 31.03
C GLY A 375 -1.21 6.54 30.31
N LEU A 376 -1.80 5.75 29.42
CA LEU A 376 -3.08 6.08 28.79
C LEU A 376 -4.22 5.89 29.79
N THR A 377 -5.04 6.92 29.99
CA THR A 377 -6.15 6.88 30.95
C THR A 377 -7.52 6.81 30.27
N ALA A 378 -8.54 6.37 31.01
CA ALA A 378 -9.93 6.43 30.56
C ALA A 378 -10.38 7.88 30.26
N THR A 379 -9.81 8.85 30.98
CA THR A 379 -10.02 10.28 30.74
C THR A 379 -9.48 10.69 29.38
N ASP A 380 -8.27 10.27 29.02
CA ASP A 380 -7.67 10.58 27.70
C ASP A 380 -8.55 10.06 26.56
N LEU A 381 -9.02 8.81 26.68
CA LEU A 381 -9.93 8.20 25.70
C LEU A 381 -11.31 8.87 25.69
N GLY A 382 -11.77 9.38 26.84
CA GLY A 382 -12.98 10.20 26.95
C GLY A 382 -12.82 11.55 26.24
N ASN A 383 -11.67 12.21 26.43
CA ASN A 383 -11.32 13.47 25.79
C ASN A 383 -11.24 13.30 24.27
N LEU A 384 -10.57 12.24 23.80
CA LEU A 384 -10.51 11.91 22.38
C LEU A 384 -11.90 11.70 21.78
N ARG A 385 -12.78 10.97 22.46
CA ARG A 385 -14.17 10.77 22.02
C ARG A 385 -14.94 12.08 21.91
N ARG A 386 -14.79 12.98 22.88
CA ARG A 386 -15.40 14.32 22.81
C ARG A 386 -14.86 15.13 21.65
N MET A 387 -13.53 15.17 21.47
CA MET A 387 -12.90 15.89 20.36
C MET A 387 -13.33 15.37 19.00
N LYS A 388 -13.39 14.04 18.81
CA LYS A 388 -13.89 13.42 17.58
C LYS A 388 -15.39 13.69 17.33
N GLY A 389 -16.14 14.13 18.34
CA GLY A 389 -17.53 14.55 18.18
C GLY A 389 -17.68 15.94 17.54
N GLU A 390 -16.61 16.72 17.46
CA GLU A 390 -16.61 18.02 16.82
C GLU A 390 -16.49 17.90 15.29
N PRO A 391 -17.02 18.88 14.52
CA PRO A 391 -16.91 18.88 13.06
C PRO A 391 -15.49 18.68 12.55
N LEU A 392 -14.51 19.32 13.21
CA LEU A 392 -13.10 19.23 12.90
C LEU A 392 -12.29 19.06 14.19
N ALA A 393 -11.30 18.15 14.16
CA ALA A 393 -10.34 18.00 15.24
C ALA A 393 -8.91 17.82 14.72
N LEU A 394 -7.96 18.43 15.44
CA LEU A 394 -6.52 18.32 15.19
C LEU A 394 -5.80 17.85 16.45
N LEU A 395 -5.15 16.69 16.39
CA LEU A 395 -4.26 16.23 17.45
C LEU A 395 -2.84 16.11 16.90
N GLY A 396 -1.81 16.31 17.72
CA GLY A 396 -0.43 16.18 17.25
C GLY A 396 0.56 16.76 18.24
N TRP A 397 1.84 16.76 17.90
CA TRP A 397 2.83 17.43 18.75
C TRP A 397 3.38 18.69 18.06
N GLN A 398 3.84 19.64 18.86
CA GLN A 398 4.10 21.02 18.47
C GLN A 398 5.25 21.14 17.46
N GLY A 399 6.28 20.29 17.58
CA GLY A 399 7.44 20.37 16.69
C GLY A 399 7.26 19.63 15.36
N CYS A 400 6.12 18.97 15.09
CA CYS A 400 5.88 18.44 13.75
C CYS A 400 5.42 19.54 12.77
N PRO A 401 6.04 19.67 11.59
CA PRO A 401 5.52 20.52 10.51
C PRO A 401 4.08 20.18 10.14
N CYS A 402 3.71 18.90 10.17
CA CYS A 402 2.37 18.39 9.88
C CYS A 402 1.29 19.05 10.73
N THR A 403 1.48 19.13 12.06
CA THR A 403 0.55 19.80 12.99
C THR A 403 0.34 21.26 12.59
N GLY A 404 1.42 21.97 12.27
CA GLY A 404 1.35 23.37 11.84
C GLY A 404 0.68 23.57 10.48
N ILE A 405 0.84 22.63 9.54
CA ILE A 405 0.18 22.68 8.23
C ILE A 405 -1.33 22.50 8.37
N ALA A 406 -1.77 21.49 9.12
CA ALA A 406 -3.19 21.26 9.37
C ALA A 406 -3.84 22.49 10.01
N ARG A 407 -3.20 23.02 11.07
CA ARG A 407 -3.65 24.23 11.76
C ARG A 407 -3.80 25.40 10.80
N ARG A 408 -2.74 25.75 10.04
CA ARG A 408 -2.80 26.86 9.08
C ARG A 408 -3.86 26.65 8.01
N ARG A 409 -4.09 25.41 7.57
CA ARG A 409 -5.12 25.13 6.57
C ARG A 409 -6.53 25.38 7.12
N PHE A 410 -6.80 24.97 8.35
CA PHE A 410 -8.06 25.29 9.01
C PHE A 410 -8.22 26.80 9.27
N GLU A 411 -7.20 27.43 9.83
CA GLU A 411 -7.19 28.87 10.12
C GLU A 411 -7.33 29.73 8.85
N GLY A 412 -6.64 29.35 7.77
CA GLY A 412 -6.73 30.03 6.47
C GLY A 412 -8.13 29.98 5.87
N ALA A 413 -8.89 28.93 6.17
CA ALA A 413 -10.31 28.82 5.80
C ALA A 413 -11.27 29.44 6.83
N GLY A 414 -10.73 29.97 7.94
CA GLY A 414 -11.48 30.45 9.09
C GLY A 414 -12.26 29.34 9.81
N ALA A 415 -11.92 28.07 9.58
CA ALA A 415 -12.67 26.93 10.08
C ALA A 415 -12.45 26.71 11.58
N CYS A 416 -13.51 26.30 12.27
CA CYS A 416 -13.49 25.97 13.69
C CYS A 416 -13.14 24.51 13.91
N PHE A 417 -12.14 24.27 14.74
CA PHE A 417 -11.63 22.94 15.04
C PHE A 417 -11.16 22.89 16.50
N VAL A 418 -11.42 21.78 17.17
CA VAL A 418 -10.77 21.54 18.46
C VAL A 418 -9.37 21.01 18.24
N GLU A 419 -8.44 21.40 19.11
CA GLU A 419 -7.08 20.87 19.05
C GLU A 419 -6.56 20.35 20.38
N ASN A 420 -5.64 19.41 20.29
CA ASN A 420 -4.82 18.93 21.39
C ASN A 420 -3.40 18.75 20.87
N VAL A 421 -2.53 19.71 21.22
CA VAL A 421 -1.15 19.74 20.74
C VAL A 421 -0.18 19.60 21.89
N TRP A 422 0.55 18.49 21.91
CA TRP A 422 1.55 18.19 22.93
C TRP A 422 2.88 18.91 22.64
N PRO A 423 3.64 19.35 23.65
CA PRO A 423 4.95 19.97 23.44
C PRO A 423 5.94 18.98 22.80
N GLU A 424 5.90 17.73 23.28
CA GLU A 424 6.77 16.63 22.90
C GLU A 424 5.96 15.48 22.27
N ASP A 425 6.64 14.57 21.58
CA ASP A 425 6.07 13.44 20.84
C ASP A 425 5.88 12.17 21.69
N ASN A 426 5.80 12.30 23.02
CA ASN A 426 5.78 11.17 23.95
C ASN A 426 4.48 11.00 24.75
N ALA A 427 3.47 11.84 24.50
CA ALA A 427 2.20 11.78 25.24
C ALA A 427 1.48 10.42 25.04
N PRO A 428 0.86 9.83 26.09
CA PRO A 428 0.20 8.53 25.97
C PRO A 428 -0.91 8.50 24.91
N LEU A 429 -1.74 9.54 24.85
CA LEU A 429 -2.79 9.65 23.83
C LEU A 429 -2.22 9.83 22.41
N TYR A 430 -1.09 10.51 22.27
CA TYR A 430 -0.36 10.59 21.00
C TYR A 430 0.14 9.20 20.56
N LYS A 431 0.75 8.44 21.47
CA LYS A 431 1.18 7.06 21.21
C LYS A 431 0.01 6.13 20.88
N TYR A 432 -1.15 6.35 21.51
CA TYR A 432 -2.38 5.66 21.17
C TYR A 432 -2.82 5.93 19.73
N LEU A 433 -2.84 7.18 19.31
CA LEU A 433 -3.20 7.53 17.94
C LEU A 433 -2.19 6.98 16.93
N GLN A 434 -0.89 6.99 17.24
CA GLN A 434 0.14 6.33 16.43
C GLN A 434 -0.09 4.81 16.33
N CYS A 435 -0.52 4.17 17.41
CA CYS A 435 -0.87 2.76 17.37
C CYS A 435 -2.10 2.50 16.48
N VAL A 436 -3.18 3.27 16.67
CA VAL A 436 -4.46 3.09 15.98
C VAL A 436 -4.38 3.44 14.50
N HIS A 437 -3.70 4.53 14.15
CA HIS A 437 -3.73 5.10 12.80
C HIS A 437 -2.41 4.92 12.02
N GLY A 438 -1.36 4.44 12.67
CA GLY A 438 -0.04 4.24 12.06
C GLY A 438 1.04 5.10 12.70
N SER A 439 2.20 4.48 12.98
CA SER A 439 3.29 5.12 13.74
C SER A 439 4.04 6.21 12.99
N HIS A 440 3.84 6.31 11.67
CA HIS A 440 4.40 7.35 10.82
C HIS A 440 3.65 8.69 10.94
N HIS A 441 2.41 8.68 11.45
CA HIS A 441 1.65 9.92 11.66
C HIS A 441 2.13 10.65 12.91
N HIS A 442 2.41 11.94 12.73
CA HIS A 442 2.87 12.84 13.78
C HIS A 442 1.83 13.93 14.12
N SER A 443 0.74 13.96 13.36
CA SER A 443 -0.49 14.71 13.64
C SER A 443 -1.66 13.87 13.13
N PHE A 444 -2.85 14.13 13.65
CA PHE A 444 -4.04 13.38 13.36
C PHE A 444 -5.19 14.35 13.13
N VAL A 445 -5.68 14.36 11.89
CA VAL A 445 -6.74 15.24 11.46
C VAL A 445 -8.02 14.44 11.32
N PHE A 446 -9.10 14.98 11.88
CA PHE A 446 -10.43 14.36 11.82
C PHE A 446 -11.46 15.32 11.23
N PHE A 447 -12.32 14.78 10.37
CA PHE A 447 -13.49 15.45 9.80
C PHE A 447 -14.72 14.64 10.19
N GLY A 448 -15.66 15.24 10.93
CA GLY A 448 -16.86 14.54 11.41
C GLY A 448 -16.54 13.24 12.16
N GLY A 449 -15.47 13.26 12.95
CA GLY A 449 -14.97 12.09 13.69
C GLY A 449 -14.20 11.03 12.86
N GLN A 450 -14.13 11.17 11.54
CA GLN A 450 -13.37 10.29 10.66
C GLN A 450 -11.93 10.77 10.51
N PHE A 451 -10.97 9.86 10.71
CA PHE A 451 -9.55 10.15 10.51
C PHE A 451 -9.27 10.33 9.01
N VAL A 452 -8.66 11.45 8.62
CA VAL A 452 -8.35 11.75 7.20
C VAL A 452 -6.85 11.71 6.90
N GLY A 453 -6.00 11.57 7.91
CA GLY A 453 -4.54 11.54 7.80
C GLY A 453 -3.84 12.56 8.70
N ASP A 454 -2.56 12.78 8.46
CA ASP A 454 -1.79 13.85 9.11
C ASP A 454 -1.89 15.17 8.33
N GLY A 455 -1.36 16.26 8.88
CA GLY A 455 -1.49 17.56 8.25
C GLY A 455 -0.81 17.72 6.88
N PHE A 456 0.05 16.79 6.43
CA PHE A 456 0.57 16.85 5.05
C PHE A 456 -0.52 16.55 4.02
N VAL A 457 -1.53 15.74 4.36
CA VAL A 457 -2.66 15.47 3.48
C VAL A 457 -3.53 16.71 3.26
N LEU A 458 -3.48 17.68 4.18
CA LEU A 458 -4.25 18.94 4.11
C LEU A 458 -3.58 20.01 3.24
N GLN A 459 -2.40 19.75 2.69
CA GLN A 459 -1.78 20.69 1.75
C GLN A 459 -2.68 20.91 0.52
N GLU A 460 -2.67 22.12 -0.04
CA GLU A 460 -3.60 22.52 -1.10
C GLU A 460 -3.55 21.62 -2.34
N HIS A 461 -2.36 21.13 -2.71
CA HIS A 461 -2.20 20.21 -3.82
C HIS A 461 -2.55 18.76 -3.47
N SER A 462 -2.59 18.41 -2.18
CA SER A 462 -2.90 17.07 -1.68
C SER A 462 -4.40 16.87 -1.48
N MET A 463 -5.11 17.91 -1.03
CA MET A 463 -6.55 17.89 -0.77
C MET A 463 -7.26 19.03 -1.51
N THR A 464 -7.61 18.75 -2.76
CA THR A 464 -8.29 19.69 -3.65
C THR A 464 -9.78 19.84 -3.32
N ASP A 465 -10.37 18.89 -2.60
CA ASP A 465 -11.78 18.86 -2.18
C ASP A 465 -12.01 19.41 -0.75
N PHE A 466 -11.04 20.15 -0.19
CA PHE A 466 -11.04 20.62 1.19
C PHE A 466 -12.31 21.42 1.56
N ASP A 467 -12.74 22.38 0.73
CA ASP A 467 -13.92 23.19 1.02
C ASP A 467 -15.21 22.36 1.05
N SER A 468 -15.38 21.43 0.12
CA SER A 468 -16.52 20.51 0.10
C SER A 468 -16.54 19.59 1.33
N ARG A 469 -15.36 19.19 1.83
CA ARG A 469 -15.27 18.42 3.09
C ARG A 469 -15.66 19.24 4.31
N LEU A 470 -15.29 20.52 4.37
CA LEU A 470 -15.72 21.43 5.43
C LEU A 470 -17.25 21.60 5.44
N GLU A 471 -17.85 21.74 4.25
CA GLU A 471 -19.31 21.84 4.10
C GLU A 471 -20.02 20.54 4.53
N ALA A 472 -19.48 19.38 4.15
CA ALA A 472 -20.05 18.08 4.47
C ALA A 472 -20.12 17.79 5.98
N VAL A 473 -19.22 18.37 6.78
CA VAL A 473 -19.21 18.24 8.24
C VAL A 473 -19.85 19.44 8.95
N HIS A 474 -20.43 20.39 8.20
CA HIS A 474 -20.99 21.64 8.71
C HIS A 474 -20.00 22.45 9.56
N ALA A 475 -18.74 22.54 9.11
CA ALA A 475 -17.71 23.30 9.81
C ALA A 475 -18.07 24.79 9.86
N VAL A 476 -18.02 25.37 11.06
CA VAL A 476 -18.20 26.82 11.27
C VAL A 476 -16.96 27.55 10.77
N ARG A 477 -17.11 28.62 9.98
CA ARG A 477 -16.00 29.37 9.34
C ARG A 477 -15.74 30.77 9.93
N MET A 478 -15.96 30.93 11.24
CA MET A 478 -15.78 32.20 11.97
C MET A 478 -14.67 32.13 13.03
N CYS A 479 -13.74 31.18 12.90
CA CYS A 479 -12.63 30.94 13.82
C CYS A 479 -11.36 31.71 13.51
N GLN A 480 -10.28 31.42 14.25
CA GLN A 480 -8.97 32.09 14.14
C GLN A 480 -8.56 32.13 12.67
N ARG A 481 -8.26 33.32 12.17
CA ARG A 481 -7.79 33.49 10.80
C ARG A 481 -6.27 33.62 10.77
N GLU A 482 -5.67 33.10 9.71
CA GLU A 482 -4.26 33.34 9.46
C GLU A 482 -3.99 34.85 9.41
N GLY A 483 -3.14 35.32 10.33
CA GLY A 483 -2.81 36.75 10.48
C GLY A 483 -3.41 37.44 11.71
N ASP A 484 -4.30 36.79 12.46
CA ASP A 484 -4.76 37.30 13.75
C ASP A 484 -3.57 37.57 14.67
N LYS A 485 -3.62 38.73 15.35
CA LYS A 485 -2.50 39.24 16.14
C LYS A 485 -2.71 38.99 17.62
N SER A 486 -1.62 38.67 18.31
CA SER A 486 -1.57 38.67 19.77
C SER A 486 -1.36 40.09 20.30
N LEU A 487 -1.50 40.29 21.62
CA LEU A 487 -1.27 41.60 22.25
C LEU A 487 0.12 42.19 21.97
N VAL A 488 1.11 41.36 21.66
CA VAL A 488 2.49 41.79 21.36
C VAL A 488 2.80 41.85 19.86
N GLY A 489 1.78 41.75 19.00
CA GLY A 489 1.89 41.95 17.54
C GLY A 489 2.35 40.72 16.74
N GLY A 490 2.72 39.63 17.42
CA GLY A 490 2.97 38.32 16.80
C GLY A 490 1.67 37.63 16.36
N PRO A 491 1.75 36.48 15.68
CA PRO A 491 0.58 35.63 15.43
C PRO A 491 -0.10 35.22 16.74
N LEU A 492 -1.43 35.21 16.77
CA LEU A 492 -2.20 34.71 17.89
C LEU A 492 -1.91 33.22 18.11
N GLN A 493 -1.48 32.85 19.30
CA GLN A 493 -1.25 31.46 19.68
C GLN A 493 -2.48 30.87 20.37
N SER A 494 -2.62 29.54 20.30
CA SER A 494 -3.65 28.78 21.03
C SER A 494 -3.62 29.10 22.52
N CYS A 495 -4.77 29.26 23.17
CA CYS A 495 -4.85 29.40 24.62
C CYS A 495 -4.84 28.03 25.32
N THR A 496 -5.50 27.02 24.74
CA THR A 496 -5.46 25.64 25.24
C THR A 496 -4.03 25.10 25.23
N GLN A 497 -3.59 24.56 26.37
CA GLN A 497 -2.33 23.86 26.53
C GLN A 497 -2.55 22.35 26.63
N SER A 498 -1.50 21.58 26.38
CA SER A 498 -1.51 20.12 26.49
C SER A 498 -1.90 19.57 27.87
N SER A 499 -1.74 20.36 28.93
CA SER A 499 -2.12 20.03 30.29
C SER A 499 -3.59 20.29 30.59
N ASP A 500 -4.30 20.99 29.70
CA ASP A 500 -5.69 21.34 29.91
C ASP A 500 -6.62 20.20 29.48
N GLY A 501 -7.65 19.93 30.27
CA GLY A 501 -8.61 18.86 30.00
C GLY A 501 -9.70 19.20 28.97
N THR A 502 -9.76 20.47 28.53
CA THR A 502 -10.85 21.04 27.73
C THR A 502 -10.31 22.08 26.75
N THR A 503 -10.88 22.11 25.54
CA THR A 503 -10.57 23.14 24.55
C THR A 503 -11.33 24.42 24.87
N THR A 504 -10.62 25.56 24.92
CA THR A 504 -11.18 26.87 25.25
C THR A 504 -11.57 27.66 24.00
N GLY A 505 -11.95 28.94 24.19
CA GLY A 505 -12.36 29.87 23.14
C GLY A 505 -13.86 29.83 22.86
N TRP A 506 -14.43 30.98 22.47
CA TRP A 506 -15.85 31.12 22.13
C TRP A 506 -16.29 30.11 21.07
N THR A 507 -15.50 30.00 20.01
CA THR A 507 -15.72 29.10 18.89
C THR A 507 -15.17 27.69 19.11
N ARG A 508 -14.67 27.40 20.31
CA ARG A 508 -13.97 26.16 20.68
C ARG A 508 -12.76 25.83 19.79
N SER A 509 -12.13 26.86 19.21
CA SER A 509 -10.92 26.67 18.40
C SER A 509 -9.64 26.46 19.21
N GLY A 510 -9.71 26.48 20.54
CA GLY A 510 -8.56 26.51 21.44
C GLY A 510 -7.94 27.90 21.61
N SER A 511 -8.31 28.87 20.78
CA SER A 511 -7.77 30.24 20.78
C SER A 511 -8.81 31.28 21.19
N CYS A 512 -8.34 32.42 21.69
CA CYS A 512 -9.20 33.52 22.12
C CYS A 512 -9.57 34.44 20.95
N VAL A 513 -10.26 33.89 19.96
CA VAL A 513 -10.58 34.53 18.68
C VAL A 513 -11.57 35.68 18.87
N TRP A 514 -11.44 36.72 18.04
CA TRP A 514 -12.45 37.77 17.95
C TRP A 514 -13.59 37.30 17.05
N ASP A 515 -14.82 37.36 17.56
CA ASP A 515 -16.04 37.05 16.81
C ASP A 515 -17.08 38.17 17.07
N PRO A 516 -17.73 38.72 16.03
CA PRO A 516 -18.72 39.78 16.21
C PRO A 516 -20.00 39.33 16.97
N MET A 517 -20.30 38.03 17.00
CA MET A 517 -21.43 37.44 17.72
C MET A 517 -21.08 37.07 19.17
N ASP A 518 -19.79 37.10 19.55
CA ASP A 518 -19.37 36.88 20.92
C ASP A 518 -19.57 38.14 21.78
N SER A 519 -20.77 38.24 22.36
CA SER A 519 -21.11 39.33 23.27
C SER A 519 -20.20 39.43 24.52
N GLY A 520 -19.51 38.34 24.89
CA GLY A 520 -18.59 38.32 26.02
C GLY A 520 -17.17 38.76 25.67
N PHE A 521 -16.82 38.79 24.38
CA PHE A 521 -15.47 39.04 23.88
C PHE A 521 -14.43 38.16 24.59
N HIS A 522 -14.52 36.85 24.43
CA HIS A 522 -13.63 35.81 24.99
C HIS A 522 -12.24 35.85 24.32
N GLN A 523 -11.59 37.01 24.39
CA GLN A 523 -10.33 37.33 23.74
C GLN A 523 -9.14 37.29 24.70
N VAL A 524 -9.39 37.16 26.01
CA VAL A 524 -8.37 37.21 27.07
C VAL A 524 -7.94 35.80 27.46
N CYS A 525 -6.71 35.40 27.11
CA CYS A 525 -6.16 34.12 27.59
C CYS A 525 -5.50 34.31 28.95
N VAL A 526 -5.94 33.55 29.95
CA VAL A 526 -5.33 33.58 31.28
C VAL A 526 -5.03 32.18 31.80
N THR A 527 -3.99 32.06 32.62
CA THR A 527 -3.85 30.96 33.57
C THR A 527 -4.75 31.25 34.77
N ILE A 528 -5.68 30.33 35.05
CA ILE A 528 -6.74 30.49 36.04
C ILE A 528 -6.21 30.28 37.47
N SER A 529 -6.72 31.05 38.43
CA SER A 529 -6.46 30.91 39.86
C SER A 529 -7.74 30.49 40.62
N ASN A 530 -7.57 29.91 41.82
CA ASN A 530 -8.70 29.61 42.71
C ASN A 530 -9.46 30.89 43.15
N ASP A 531 -8.73 31.96 43.46
CA ASP A 531 -9.32 33.23 43.91
C ASP A 531 -10.22 33.83 42.83
N PHE A 532 -9.80 33.76 41.56
CA PHE A 532 -10.61 34.20 40.45
C PHE A 532 -11.82 33.30 40.20
N LEU A 533 -11.66 31.97 40.25
CA LEU A 533 -12.79 31.03 40.12
C LEU A 533 -13.87 31.31 41.15
N GLN A 534 -13.47 31.45 42.42
CA GLN A 534 -14.40 31.75 43.51
C GLN A 534 -15.05 33.12 43.32
N SER A 535 -14.26 34.15 43.00
CA SER A 535 -14.77 35.52 42.86
C SER A 535 -15.70 35.69 41.65
N SER A 536 -15.36 35.07 40.51
CA SER A 536 -16.19 35.06 39.31
C SER A 536 -17.53 34.37 39.56
N ALA A 537 -17.53 33.23 40.28
CA ALA A 537 -18.77 32.53 40.62
C ALA A 537 -19.65 33.37 41.57
N THR A 538 -19.07 33.95 42.63
CA THR A 538 -19.84 34.61 43.69
C THR A 538 -20.27 36.04 43.36
N HIS A 539 -19.43 36.82 42.68
CA HIS A 539 -19.70 38.25 42.40
C HIS A 539 -20.23 38.48 40.99
N ASP A 540 -19.79 37.69 40.01
CA ASP A 540 -20.09 37.91 38.60
C ASP A 540 -21.20 36.97 38.07
N GLY A 541 -21.61 35.98 38.86
CA GLY A 541 -22.57 34.96 38.41
C GLY A 541 -22.02 34.09 37.28
N ASN A 542 -20.70 33.96 37.19
CA ASN A 542 -20.00 33.22 36.16
C ASN A 542 -19.16 32.11 36.78
N ASP A 543 -19.76 30.94 36.94
CA ASP A 543 -19.10 29.75 37.48
C ASP A 543 -18.39 28.98 36.35
N LEU A 544 -17.05 29.01 36.38
CA LEU A 544 -16.18 28.34 35.42
C LEU A 544 -15.67 26.97 35.91
N SER A 545 -16.05 26.55 37.11
CA SER A 545 -15.50 25.34 37.76
C SER A 545 -15.78 24.04 36.99
N SER A 546 -16.79 24.05 36.10
CA SER A 546 -17.13 22.92 35.23
C SER A 546 -16.23 22.79 33.99
N VAL A 547 -15.52 23.85 33.61
CA VAL A 547 -14.76 23.90 32.34
C VAL A 547 -13.26 24.08 32.55
N VAL A 548 -12.82 24.65 33.68
CA VAL A 548 -11.40 24.88 33.98
C VAL A 548 -11.13 24.87 35.49
N SER A 549 -9.97 24.33 35.87
CA SER A 549 -9.47 24.33 37.25
C SER A 549 -8.31 25.31 37.41
N SER A 550 -7.97 25.66 38.66
CA SER A 550 -6.77 26.47 38.93
C SER A 550 -5.51 25.86 38.32
N GLY A 551 -4.69 26.69 37.68
CA GLY A 551 -3.53 26.31 36.89
C GLY A 551 -3.84 25.99 35.41
N GLY A 552 -5.11 25.80 35.03
CA GLY A 552 -5.53 25.61 33.64
C GLY A 552 -5.67 26.92 32.87
N HIS A 553 -5.66 26.84 31.54
CA HIS A 553 -5.73 28.02 30.67
C HIS A 553 -7.13 28.19 30.09
N TRP A 554 -7.64 29.43 30.08
CA TRP A 554 -8.98 29.71 29.57
C TRP A 554 -9.10 31.08 28.93
N CYS A 555 -9.84 31.15 27.83
CA CYS A 555 -10.30 32.40 27.23
C CYS A 555 -11.46 32.96 28.04
N ILE A 556 -11.19 33.97 28.87
CA ILE A 556 -12.22 34.65 29.66
C ILE A 556 -12.78 35.87 28.89
N CYS A 557 -13.98 36.30 29.27
CA CYS A 557 -14.60 37.50 28.74
C CYS A 557 -13.77 38.76 29.02
N ALA A 558 -13.89 39.78 28.17
CA ALA A 558 -13.29 41.10 28.40
C ALA A 558 -13.77 41.71 29.73
N TRP A 559 -15.06 41.54 30.08
CA TRP A 559 -15.59 42.02 31.36
C TRP A 559 -14.97 41.28 32.56
N ALA A 560 -14.56 40.02 32.40
CA ALA A 560 -14.00 39.21 33.47
C ALA A 560 -12.54 39.58 33.77
N TRP A 561 -11.77 39.98 32.75
CA TRP A 561 -10.49 40.63 32.97
C TRP A 561 -10.65 41.97 33.68
N ALA A 562 -11.62 42.80 33.25
CA ALA A 562 -11.91 44.07 33.90
C ALA A 562 -12.31 43.90 35.37
N SER A 563 -13.08 42.85 35.69
CA SER A 563 -13.50 42.57 37.06
C SER A 563 -12.32 42.15 37.95
N ALA A 564 -11.42 41.31 37.43
CA ALA A 564 -10.19 40.92 38.12
C ALA A 564 -9.28 42.13 38.41
N VAL A 565 -9.08 43.00 37.41
CA VAL A 565 -8.27 44.23 37.54
C VAL A 565 -8.86 45.18 38.57
N GLN A 566 -10.18 45.37 38.58
CA GLN A 566 -10.82 46.33 39.47
C GLN A 566 -10.87 45.84 40.93
N ARG A 567 -11.03 44.53 41.15
CA ARG A 567 -11.02 43.96 42.50
C ARG A 567 -9.62 43.83 43.08
N ASP A 568 -8.62 43.58 42.23
CA ASP A 568 -7.23 43.48 42.64
C ASP A 568 -6.29 43.98 41.52
N SER A 569 -5.93 45.25 41.61
CA SER A 569 -5.07 45.92 40.63
C SER A 569 -3.60 45.51 40.68
N LYS A 570 -3.19 44.69 41.65
CA LYS A 570 -1.80 44.26 41.82
C LYS A 570 -1.56 42.86 41.29
N THR A 571 -2.42 41.92 41.67
CA THR A 571 -2.25 40.49 41.32
C THR A 571 -3.38 39.94 40.47
N PHE A 572 -4.39 40.76 40.14
CA PHE A 572 -5.52 40.38 39.29
C PHE A 572 -6.27 39.15 39.82
N GLN A 573 -6.40 39.03 41.14
CA GLN A 573 -6.97 37.85 41.81
C GLN A 573 -6.17 36.58 41.50
N GLY A 574 -4.86 36.71 41.25
CA GLY A 574 -3.94 35.60 41.01
C GLY A 574 -3.93 35.04 39.59
N ILE A 575 -4.73 35.57 38.63
CA ILE A 575 -4.65 35.11 37.24
C ILE A 575 -3.42 35.70 36.53
N SER A 576 -2.84 34.91 35.63
CA SER A 576 -1.71 35.35 34.78
C SER A 576 -2.18 35.60 33.35
N LEU A 577 -1.92 36.78 32.80
CA LEU A 577 -2.28 37.13 31.42
C LEU A 577 -1.26 36.59 30.42
N GLU A 578 -1.72 35.82 29.43
CA GLU A 578 -0.88 35.23 28.39
C GLU A 578 -0.82 36.13 27.15
N CYS A 579 0.18 37.02 27.08
CA CYS A 579 0.26 38.06 26.04
C CYS A 579 0.27 37.52 24.60
N ASN A 580 0.98 36.42 24.34
CA ASN A 580 1.06 35.81 23.00
C ASN A 580 -0.22 35.06 22.58
N ARG A 581 -1.11 34.78 23.54
CA ARG A 581 -2.33 33.97 23.36
C ARG A 581 -3.62 34.80 23.52
N THR A 582 -3.48 36.07 23.89
CA THR A 582 -4.56 37.04 24.00
C THR A 582 -4.65 37.86 22.72
N ASN A 583 -5.87 38.04 22.19
CA ASN A 583 -6.10 38.68 20.90
C ASN A 583 -5.90 40.20 20.95
N ALA A 584 -5.20 40.76 19.96
CA ALA A 584 -4.92 42.20 19.82
C ALA A 584 -6.19 43.06 19.70
N GLN A 585 -7.27 42.51 19.13
CA GLN A 585 -8.55 43.20 18.98
C GLN A 585 -9.16 43.59 20.33
N LEU A 586 -8.73 42.95 21.43
CA LEU A 586 -9.17 43.27 22.78
C LEU A 586 -8.93 44.74 23.15
N ARG A 587 -7.84 45.35 22.65
CA ARG A 587 -7.60 46.79 22.86
C ARG A 587 -8.69 47.64 22.22
N GLN A 588 -9.10 47.29 21.00
CA GLN A 588 -10.19 47.97 20.29
C GLN A 588 -11.53 47.74 20.99
N VAL A 589 -11.77 46.53 21.53
CA VAL A 589 -12.97 46.25 22.34
C VAL A 589 -13.03 47.19 23.55
N TYR A 590 -11.96 47.34 24.32
CA TYR A 590 -11.95 48.26 25.45
C TYR A 590 -12.07 49.72 25.01
N GLN A 591 -11.34 50.14 23.97
CA GLN A 591 -11.41 51.50 23.44
C GLN A 591 -12.83 51.87 22.99
N MET A 592 -13.52 50.96 22.29
CA MET A 592 -14.91 51.14 21.89
C MET A 592 -15.83 51.40 23.10
N HIS A 593 -15.66 50.68 24.20
CA HIS A 593 -16.46 50.90 25.42
C HIS A 593 -16.14 52.25 26.06
N ILE A 594 -14.85 52.62 26.11
CA ILE A 594 -14.37 53.91 26.63
C ILE A 594 -14.98 55.07 25.81
N ASP A 595 -14.90 55.00 24.49
CA ASP A 595 -15.41 56.03 23.57
C ASP A 595 -16.94 56.19 23.68
N GLN A 596 -17.65 55.10 23.97
CA GLN A 596 -19.10 55.11 24.20
C GLN A 596 -19.49 55.53 25.63
N GLY A 597 -18.52 55.75 26.53
CA GLY A 597 -18.77 56.03 27.94
C GLY A 597 -19.47 54.87 28.66
N LYS A 598 -19.27 53.63 28.19
CA LYS A 598 -19.91 52.43 28.72
C LYS A 598 -18.93 51.58 29.53
N ASP A 599 -19.47 50.99 30.59
CA ASP A 599 -18.78 49.96 31.35
C ASP A 599 -19.14 48.56 30.84
N LEU A 600 -18.29 47.59 31.13
CA LEU A 600 -18.49 46.19 30.80
C LEU A 600 -19.38 45.51 31.85
N ARG A 601 -20.42 44.80 31.41
CA ARG A 601 -21.42 44.21 32.31
C ARG A 601 -21.20 42.70 32.47
N SER A 602 -21.09 42.21 33.70
CA SER A 602 -21.06 40.78 34.01
C SER A 602 -22.46 40.13 33.99
N PRO A 603 -22.56 38.79 33.98
CA PRO A 603 -23.84 38.08 34.05
C PRO A 603 -24.70 38.45 35.27
N SER A 604 -24.09 38.71 36.43
CA SER A 604 -24.79 39.20 37.63
C SER A 604 -25.30 40.65 37.50
N GLY A 605 -24.90 41.36 36.46
CA GLY A 605 -25.28 42.74 36.19
C GLY A 605 -24.34 43.79 36.80
N VAL A 606 -23.20 43.38 37.36
CA VAL A 606 -22.18 44.30 37.87
C VAL A 606 -21.40 44.91 36.71
N TYR A 607 -21.00 46.17 36.85
CA TYR A 607 -20.29 46.94 35.82
C TYR A 607 -18.82 47.17 36.19
N TYR A 608 -17.94 47.01 35.21
CA TYR A 608 -16.49 47.13 35.35
C TYR A 608 -15.88 48.10 34.34
N LYS A 609 -14.87 48.86 34.78
CA LYS A 609 -14.29 49.94 33.98
C LYS A 609 -13.38 49.41 32.87
N ALA A 610 -13.75 49.72 31.61
CA ALA A 610 -12.94 49.38 30.44
C ALA A 610 -11.56 50.08 30.42
N GLN A 611 -11.48 51.33 30.89
CA GLN A 611 -10.20 52.06 30.96
C GLN A 611 -9.19 51.37 31.88
N ALA A 612 -9.59 50.99 33.09
CA ALA A 612 -8.71 50.31 34.04
C ALA A 612 -8.22 48.96 33.47
N ALA A 613 -9.11 48.23 32.79
CA ALA A 613 -8.80 46.97 32.13
C ALA A 613 -7.77 47.14 30.99
N LEU A 614 -7.93 48.18 30.16
CA LEU A 614 -7.02 48.54 29.08
C LEU A 614 -5.65 48.98 29.61
N ASP A 615 -5.63 49.81 30.66
CA ASP A 615 -4.40 50.28 31.29
C ASP A 615 -3.60 49.12 31.88
N ALA A 616 -4.27 48.21 32.59
CA ALA A 616 -3.65 47.00 33.13
C ALA A 616 -3.13 46.10 32.01
N LEU A 617 -3.90 45.92 30.93
CA LEU A 617 -3.48 45.15 29.77
C LEU A 617 -2.23 45.73 29.11
N ASN A 618 -2.18 47.04 28.87
CA ASN A 618 -1.03 47.71 28.26
C ASN A 618 0.19 47.72 29.18
N LYS A 619 -0.02 47.74 30.49
CA LYS A 619 1.05 47.63 31.49
C LYS A 619 1.68 46.24 31.49
N VAL A 620 0.86 45.18 31.39
CA VAL A 620 1.34 43.78 31.43
C VAL A 620 1.89 43.34 30.07
N CYS A 621 1.20 43.70 28.99
CA CYS A 621 1.52 43.34 27.61
C CYS A 621 1.64 44.60 26.74
N PRO A 622 2.76 45.33 26.80
CA PRO A 622 2.96 46.50 25.95
C PRO A 622 3.03 46.11 24.46
N GLU A 623 2.52 46.98 23.57
CA GLU A 623 2.70 46.78 22.14
C GLU A 623 4.18 46.89 21.76
N GLN A 624 4.69 45.94 20.98
CA GLN A 624 6.03 46.05 20.43
C GLN A 624 6.02 47.07 19.29
N SER A 625 6.85 48.12 19.40
CA SER A 625 7.08 49.06 18.29
C SER A 625 7.48 48.29 17.03
N PRO A 626 6.96 48.63 15.84
CA PRO A 626 7.29 47.92 14.61
C PRO A 626 8.80 48.01 14.36
N ALA A 627 9.49 46.88 14.46
CA ALA A 627 10.88 46.78 14.05
C ALA A 627 10.98 47.13 12.56
N VAL A 628 11.75 48.17 12.24
CA VAL A 628 12.12 48.54 10.88
C VAL A 628 12.75 47.31 10.20
N ARG A 629 12.04 46.71 9.24
CA ARG A 629 12.58 45.62 8.42
C ARG A 629 13.75 46.15 7.59
N PRO A 630 14.93 45.51 7.58
CA PRO A 630 15.96 45.81 6.59
C PRO A 630 15.45 45.40 5.20
N ALA A 631 15.65 46.28 4.22
CA ALA A 631 15.25 46.04 2.83
C ALA A 631 15.87 44.76 2.28
N ALA A 632 15.04 43.87 1.74
CA ALA A 632 15.48 42.66 1.06
C ALA A 632 16.28 43.05 -0.19
N ALA A 633 17.51 42.53 -0.29
CA ALA A 633 18.36 42.69 -1.46
C ALA A 633 17.72 42.01 -2.68
N VAL A 634 17.35 42.81 -3.68
CA VAL A 634 16.93 42.35 -5.00
C VAL A 634 18.16 41.76 -5.71
N LYS A 635 18.20 40.43 -5.87
CA LYS A 635 19.12 39.78 -6.82
C LYS A 635 18.59 40.02 -8.23
N ALA A 636 19.29 40.86 -8.99
CA ALA A 636 19.05 41.05 -10.41
C ALA A 636 19.40 39.76 -11.18
N GLY A 637 18.39 39.13 -11.77
CA GLY A 637 18.55 38.10 -12.79
C GLY A 637 18.83 38.75 -14.14
N ALA A 638 19.95 38.38 -14.75
CA ALA A 638 20.34 38.78 -16.09
C ALA A 638 19.38 38.19 -17.13
N GLN A 639 18.88 39.03 -18.04
CA GLN A 639 18.46 38.60 -19.38
C GLN A 639 19.04 39.56 -20.42
N ALA A 640 19.68 38.94 -21.40
CA ALA A 640 20.37 39.55 -22.51
C ALA A 640 19.40 40.25 -23.47
N GLY A 641 19.81 41.41 -23.96
CA GLY A 641 19.23 42.11 -25.10
C GLY A 641 20.35 42.74 -25.92
N MET A 642 20.73 42.07 -27.00
CA MET A 642 21.59 42.58 -28.07
C MET A 642 20.97 43.84 -28.70
N THR A 643 21.73 44.94 -28.77
CA THR A 643 21.68 45.88 -29.89
C THR A 643 23.06 46.49 -30.13
N ASP A 644 23.52 46.33 -31.36
CA ASP A 644 24.74 46.88 -31.95
C ASP A 644 24.83 48.42 -31.87
N LYS A 645 26.05 48.95 -31.74
CA LYS A 645 26.80 49.62 -32.83
C LYS A 645 27.95 50.50 -32.31
N ALA A 646 29.06 50.39 -33.05
CA ALA A 646 30.24 51.27 -33.15
C ALA A 646 31.32 51.13 -32.06
#